data_AF-A0A2F0AE10-F1
#
_entry.id   AF-A0A2F0AE10-F1
#
_cell.length_a   1.000
_cell.length_b   1.000
_cell.length_c   1.000
_cell.angle_alpha   90.00
_cell.angle_beta   90.00
_cell.angle_gamma   90.00
#
_symmetry.space_group_name_H-M   'P 1'
#
loop_
_entity.id
_entity.type
_entity.pdbx_description
1 polymer ?
#
loop_
_entity_poly.entity_id
_entity_poly.type
_entity_poly.pdbx_seq_one_letter_code
_entity_poly.pdbx_strand_id
1 'polypeptide(L)'
;MSIISKVIKTVFGDKSAKDRKLIWPIVEQINEFQNTLDSLSDEELIKKYSDLKIELSELIKTKKNEFKSSGVEDDDIDDKLNKIESNFLDEKLVEVFSIVKESAKRLVGTSFVVMGQPMTWDMVHYDVQLMGGIVLHQGKISEMKTGEGKTLVSTLPLALNALTGRGVHVVTVNEYLAERDSQWMGHLFKFLNISVGCIFNQMPQDEKREAYQKDITYGVNSRFCFDYLEDNMSYKASNQVQRDHVFAIVDEVDSVLIDEARTPMILSGQADYSSSNQQFNDWKSKIESLMRDQNNLVNKIVSDGEALLSTDEDEAGIKLLLATRGAPKNNKLLKLMQETGVVQLITKTENNFLRDKKMHELDENLFYSIDEKSGTIDLSEIGREKLSSSNPEQFVIPDIGELFHDIDNNSSYSKTEKLAEKEKVQSLHAERSEVIHTINQLLRAYSLMQKDVDYIVKDQKVQIVDEHTGRVMPGRRFSSGLHAAIEAKERVKIERESQTMAQITVQNYFRMYEKLAGMTGTAITEANEFMQIYGLDVVEIDTNRPIQRQDHDDMIYKTKREKYSACIEKIKELSAKGQPVLVGTTSVEESETLSRMLRRSKVAHNVLNAKQHQKEAEIIQRAGHKSSVTISTNMAGRGTDIKLDNESKDLGGLFILGTGRHESRRIDLQLRGRAGRQGDAGESVFYLSLEDDLMRLFGSDRIAKVMDRMGIKDGEVITHSMVTKSIQRAQKKVEARNFSIRKHLLEYDDVMNSQRELVYNRRNFALHDTNISKLFNSIIEEYLDDLIDNHTNGSGNIKDVDWDDFCIEILDTFGIDIASIESKINTRDDFLNNINKQKDSILNYKNESLPEGIFENFQKVMIFTAIDHKWRQHLYSMDQLRGGIQLRAYGQKNPLIEYKKEGFSMFQEMMFDTNKETIKKIFRTNLVKTEDSSISSSSSIPKNLKSTKENSPELGFVSPPTQTNQPQPNSFGQGPSQSRQPVVNSQKIGRNEKVTIVKGGDTKIIKWKKAQDLISSEGWTLKK
;
A
#
# COMPACT_ATOMS: atom_id res chain seq x y z
N MET A 1 0.83 -35.21 7.80
CA MET A 1 0.29 -35.78 6.56
C MET A 1 -0.47 -37.06 6.90
N SER A 2 -1.62 -37.27 6.28
CA SER A 2 -2.40 -38.50 6.41
C SER A 2 -1.68 -39.66 5.70
N ILE A 3 -1.94 -40.90 6.10
CA ILE A 3 -1.46 -42.09 5.37
C ILE A 3 -1.95 -42.05 3.91
N ILE A 4 -3.19 -41.58 3.69
CA ILE A 4 -3.80 -41.41 2.38
C ILE A 4 -2.98 -40.46 1.49
N SER A 5 -2.49 -39.33 2.04
CA SER A 5 -1.69 -38.38 1.24
C SER A 5 -0.31 -38.92 0.90
N LYS A 6 0.26 -39.83 1.71
CA LYS A 6 1.47 -40.57 1.31
C LYS A 6 1.18 -41.53 0.17
N VAL A 7 0.12 -42.36 0.29
CA VAL A 7 -0.26 -43.35 -0.72
C VAL A 7 -0.54 -42.68 -2.08
N ILE A 8 -1.34 -41.61 -2.11
CA ILE A 8 -1.62 -40.85 -3.34
C ILE A 8 -0.33 -40.32 -3.96
N LYS A 9 0.58 -39.74 -3.16
CA LYS A 9 1.86 -39.20 -3.65
C LYS A 9 2.81 -40.29 -4.19
N THR A 10 2.80 -41.50 -3.62
CA THR A 10 3.55 -42.65 -4.18
C THR A 10 2.92 -43.27 -5.42
N VAL A 11 1.59 -43.22 -5.58
CA VAL A 11 0.89 -43.86 -6.71
C VAL A 11 0.78 -42.94 -7.92
N PHE A 12 0.57 -41.63 -7.71
CA PHE A 12 0.34 -40.65 -8.79
C PHE A 12 1.50 -39.66 -8.98
N GLY A 13 2.54 -39.71 -8.14
CA GLY A 13 3.60 -38.70 -8.10
C GLY A 13 3.17 -37.40 -7.41
N ASP A 14 4.12 -36.46 -7.27
CA ASP A 14 3.83 -35.10 -6.82
C ASP A 14 3.31 -34.24 -7.98
N LYS A 15 2.55 -33.18 -7.68
CA LYS A 15 2.07 -32.24 -8.72
C LYS A 15 3.25 -31.68 -9.52
N SER A 16 4.23 -31.10 -8.82
CA SER A 16 5.44 -30.51 -9.41
C SER A 16 6.22 -31.49 -10.29
N ALA A 17 6.21 -32.79 -9.97
CA ALA A 17 6.88 -33.81 -10.78
C ALA A 17 6.16 -34.09 -12.11
N LYS A 18 4.82 -33.96 -12.15
CA LYS A 18 4.05 -34.01 -13.41
C LYS A 18 4.32 -32.77 -14.25
N ASP A 19 4.27 -31.60 -13.64
CA ASP A 19 4.48 -30.32 -14.33
C ASP A 19 5.88 -30.28 -14.97
N ARG A 20 6.94 -30.68 -14.24
CA ARG A 20 8.29 -30.80 -14.81
C ARG A 20 8.40 -31.83 -15.92
N LYS A 21 7.69 -32.97 -15.82
CA LYS A 21 7.68 -33.99 -16.89
C LYS A 21 7.01 -33.50 -18.18
N LEU A 22 6.04 -32.58 -18.08
CA LEU A 22 5.42 -31.95 -19.25
C LEU A 22 6.34 -30.90 -19.90
N ILE A 23 7.17 -30.22 -19.12
CA ILE A 23 8.08 -29.16 -19.59
C ILE A 23 9.40 -29.72 -20.14
N TRP A 24 9.90 -30.84 -19.60
CA TRP A 24 11.20 -31.41 -19.96
C TRP A 24 11.45 -31.58 -21.48
N PRO A 25 10.51 -32.08 -22.30
CA PRO A 25 10.73 -32.23 -23.75
C PRO A 25 10.99 -30.90 -24.48
N ILE A 26 10.42 -29.79 -23.99
CA ILE A 26 10.64 -28.46 -24.56
C ILE A 26 12.07 -27.98 -24.25
N VAL A 27 12.60 -28.32 -23.06
CA VAL A 27 13.99 -28.02 -22.68
C VAL A 27 14.98 -28.80 -23.55
N GLU A 28 14.69 -30.06 -23.85
CA GLU A 28 15.48 -30.87 -24.80
C GLU A 28 15.48 -30.23 -26.19
N GLN A 29 14.32 -29.83 -26.71
CA GLN A 29 14.21 -29.14 -28.00
C GLN A 29 14.99 -27.80 -28.04
N ILE A 30 14.96 -26.99 -26.98
CA ILE A 30 15.76 -25.75 -26.89
C ILE A 30 17.25 -26.07 -26.95
N ASN A 31 17.71 -27.11 -26.24
CA ASN A 31 19.12 -27.51 -26.25
C ASN A 31 19.56 -28.06 -27.61
N GLU A 32 18.72 -28.86 -28.27
CA GLU A 32 18.97 -29.37 -29.63
C GLU A 32 19.03 -28.23 -30.65
N PHE A 33 18.08 -27.30 -30.62
CA PHE A 33 18.01 -26.18 -31.54
C PHE A 33 19.14 -25.17 -31.32
N GLN A 34 19.56 -24.91 -30.07
CA GLN A 34 20.69 -24.04 -29.77
C GLN A 34 21.99 -24.51 -30.45
N ASN A 35 22.25 -25.83 -30.52
CA ASN A 35 23.42 -26.37 -31.22
C ASN A 35 23.44 -26.03 -32.73
N THR A 36 22.29 -25.71 -33.34
CA THR A 36 22.20 -25.27 -34.74
C THR A 36 22.58 -23.79 -34.93
N LEU A 37 22.62 -23.01 -33.84
CA LEU A 37 22.95 -21.58 -33.85
C LEU A 37 24.44 -21.32 -33.63
N ASP A 38 25.20 -22.28 -33.10
CA ASP A 38 26.66 -22.20 -32.87
C ASP A 38 27.47 -21.80 -34.11
N SER A 39 26.99 -22.10 -35.31
CA SER A 39 27.67 -21.80 -36.58
C SER A 39 27.35 -20.42 -37.17
N LEU A 40 26.35 -19.70 -36.64
CA LEU A 40 25.92 -18.40 -37.14
C LEU A 40 26.82 -17.27 -36.63
N SER A 41 27.03 -16.23 -37.42
CA SER A 41 27.62 -14.97 -36.95
C SER A 41 26.69 -14.22 -35.98
N ASP A 42 27.20 -13.20 -35.28
CA ASP A 42 26.38 -12.36 -34.39
C ASP A 42 25.32 -11.59 -35.17
N GLU A 43 25.68 -11.05 -36.35
CA GLU A 43 24.77 -10.33 -37.23
C GLU A 43 23.62 -11.23 -37.71
N GLU A 44 23.90 -12.48 -38.06
CA GLU A 44 22.87 -13.46 -38.45
C GLU A 44 21.95 -13.84 -37.28
N LEU A 45 22.48 -13.99 -36.07
CA LEU A 45 21.69 -14.32 -34.88
C LEU A 45 20.73 -13.17 -34.51
N ILE A 46 21.23 -11.93 -34.55
CA ILE A 46 20.46 -10.70 -34.30
C ILE A 46 19.40 -10.51 -35.39
N LYS A 47 19.76 -10.74 -36.66
CA LYS A 47 18.82 -10.68 -37.77
C LYS A 47 17.70 -11.72 -37.58
N LYS A 48 18.04 -12.96 -37.21
CA LYS A 48 17.06 -14.03 -37.00
C LYS A 48 16.00 -13.68 -35.95
N TYR A 49 16.40 -13.03 -34.84
CA TYR A 49 15.44 -12.49 -33.87
C TYR A 49 14.60 -11.32 -34.44
N SER A 50 15.22 -10.44 -35.22
CA SER A 50 14.55 -9.29 -35.85
C SER A 50 13.51 -9.72 -36.88
N ASP A 51 13.81 -10.74 -37.67
CA ASP A 51 12.93 -11.31 -38.69
C ASP A 51 11.64 -11.87 -38.05
N LEU A 52 11.72 -12.52 -36.87
CA LEU A 52 10.53 -12.98 -36.10
C LEU A 52 9.63 -11.83 -35.63
N LYS A 53 10.22 -10.69 -35.26
CA LYS A 53 9.47 -9.48 -34.86
C LYS A 53 8.71 -8.90 -36.06
N ILE A 54 9.33 -8.92 -37.24
CA ILE A 54 8.69 -8.50 -38.49
C ILE A 54 7.55 -9.46 -38.85
N GLU A 55 7.80 -10.77 -38.85
CA GLU A 55 6.82 -11.83 -39.12
C GLU A 55 5.53 -11.67 -38.30
N LEU A 56 5.66 -11.49 -36.97
CA LEU A 56 4.51 -11.25 -36.10
C LEU A 56 3.78 -9.95 -36.44
N SER A 57 4.52 -8.85 -36.65
CA SER A 57 3.92 -7.55 -36.97
C SER A 57 3.12 -7.56 -38.29
N GLU A 58 3.59 -8.29 -39.30
CA GLU A 58 2.91 -8.45 -40.58
C GLU A 58 1.69 -9.37 -40.46
N LEU A 59 1.79 -10.45 -39.67
CA LEU A 59 0.67 -11.35 -39.37
C LEU A 59 -0.48 -10.61 -38.68
N ILE A 60 -0.20 -9.85 -37.62
CA ILE A 60 -1.20 -9.09 -36.86
C ILE A 60 -1.83 -7.98 -37.72
N LYS A 61 -1.02 -7.25 -38.49
CA LYS A 61 -1.52 -6.22 -39.42
C LYS A 61 -2.43 -6.82 -40.49
N THR A 62 -2.08 -7.99 -41.03
CA THR A 62 -2.90 -8.70 -42.01
C THR A 62 -4.23 -9.16 -41.41
N LYS A 63 -4.19 -9.77 -40.21
CA LYS A 63 -5.39 -10.27 -39.53
C LYS A 63 -6.31 -9.15 -39.03
N LYS A 64 -5.78 -8.02 -38.57
CA LYS A 64 -6.59 -6.84 -38.19
C LYS A 64 -7.36 -6.28 -39.39
N ASN A 65 -6.75 -6.25 -40.58
CA ASN A 65 -7.45 -5.85 -41.81
C ASN A 65 -8.51 -6.87 -42.25
N GLU A 66 -8.23 -8.17 -42.16
CA GLU A 66 -9.17 -9.26 -42.45
C GLU A 66 -10.43 -9.16 -41.59
N PHE A 67 -10.29 -9.02 -40.26
CA PHE A 67 -11.42 -8.88 -39.35
C PHE A 67 -12.22 -7.60 -39.57
N LYS A 68 -11.57 -6.45 -39.78
CA LYS A 68 -12.27 -5.19 -40.13
C LYS A 68 -13.06 -5.33 -41.44
N SER A 69 -12.51 -6.02 -42.45
CA SER A 69 -13.22 -6.27 -43.72
C SER A 69 -14.38 -7.26 -43.60
N SER A 70 -14.39 -8.07 -42.53
CA SER A 70 -15.41 -9.09 -42.25
C SER A 70 -16.59 -8.57 -41.41
N GLY A 71 -16.57 -7.29 -41.00
CA GLY A 71 -17.65 -6.69 -40.20
C GLY A 71 -17.66 -7.12 -38.72
N VAL A 72 -16.51 -7.54 -38.19
CA VAL A 72 -16.33 -7.83 -36.75
C VAL A 72 -16.30 -6.50 -35.98
N GLU A 73 -16.97 -6.43 -34.83
CA GLU A 73 -16.92 -5.27 -33.93
C GLU A 73 -15.51 -5.07 -33.35
N ASP A 74 -15.05 -3.82 -33.17
CA ASP A 74 -13.64 -3.53 -32.86
C ASP A 74 -13.14 -4.20 -31.56
N ASP A 75 -13.95 -4.27 -30.50
CA ASP A 75 -13.61 -4.96 -29.24
C ASP A 75 -13.35 -6.46 -29.47
N ASP A 76 -14.17 -7.05 -30.34
CA ASP A 76 -14.16 -8.46 -30.74
C ASP A 76 -13.00 -8.78 -31.72
N ILE A 77 -12.28 -7.76 -32.21
CA ILE A 77 -11.06 -7.89 -33.02
C ILE A 77 -9.84 -8.06 -32.13
N ASP A 78 -9.66 -7.21 -31.12
CA ASP A 78 -8.43 -7.22 -30.31
C ASP A 78 -8.31 -8.52 -29.50
N ASP A 79 -9.44 -9.06 -29.02
CA ASP A 79 -9.52 -10.36 -28.34
C ASP A 79 -9.12 -11.56 -29.26
N LYS A 80 -9.34 -11.43 -30.57
CA LYS A 80 -8.92 -12.42 -31.59
C LYS A 80 -7.45 -12.23 -31.97
N LEU A 81 -6.95 -11.00 -32.03
CA LEU A 81 -5.54 -10.71 -32.27
C LEU A 81 -4.68 -11.20 -31.11
N ASN A 82 -5.08 -10.96 -29.87
CA ASN A 82 -4.38 -11.45 -28.67
C ASN A 82 -4.20 -12.99 -28.67
N LYS A 83 -5.21 -13.75 -29.14
CA LYS A 83 -5.08 -15.20 -29.35
C LYS A 83 -4.09 -15.57 -30.46
N ILE A 84 -4.03 -14.80 -31.53
CA ILE A 84 -3.06 -15.01 -32.62
C ILE A 84 -1.64 -14.70 -32.13
N GLU A 85 -1.44 -13.61 -31.38
CA GLU A 85 -0.17 -13.28 -30.73
C GLU A 85 0.28 -14.42 -29.81
N SER A 86 -0.58 -14.88 -28.88
CA SER A 86 -0.21 -15.95 -27.96
C SER A 86 0.19 -17.24 -28.68
N ASN A 87 -0.58 -17.68 -29.68
CA ASN A 87 -0.28 -18.88 -30.45
C ASN A 87 1.08 -18.79 -31.17
N PHE A 88 1.40 -17.63 -31.76
CA PHE A 88 2.69 -17.40 -32.41
C PHE A 88 3.85 -17.43 -31.39
N LEU A 89 3.66 -16.83 -30.22
CA LEU A 89 4.68 -16.85 -29.16
C LEU A 89 4.92 -18.27 -28.62
N ASP A 90 3.87 -19.07 -28.44
CA ASP A 90 3.99 -20.48 -28.04
C ASP A 90 4.71 -21.32 -29.11
N GLU A 91 4.43 -21.10 -30.40
CA GLU A 91 5.10 -21.77 -31.52
C GLU A 91 6.60 -21.42 -31.61
N LYS A 92 6.94 -20.13 -31.51
CA LYS A 92 8.32 -19.64 -31.64
C LYS A 92 9.12 -19.74 -30.32
N LEU A 93 8.54 -20.24 -29.24
CA LEU A 93 9.18 -20.31 -27.92
C LEU A 93 10.55 -21.00 -27.96
N VAL A 94 10.63 -22.18 -28.59
CA VAL A 94 11.86 -22.97 -28.67
C VAL A 94 12.96 -22.20 -29.40
N GLU A 95 12.62 -21.57 -30.53
CA GLU A 95 13.54 -20.81 -31.35
C GLU A 95 14.07 -19.57 -30.60
N VAL A 96 13.19 -18.78 -29.98
CA VAL A 96 13.59 -17.56 -29.24
C VAL A 96 14.39 -17.91 -27.99
N PHE A 97 14.00 -18.93 -27.22
CA PHE A 97 14.74 -19.34 -26.02
C PHE A 97 16.14 -19.85 -26.38
N SER A 98 16.28 -20.53 -27.53
CA SER A 98 17.58 -20.95 -28.06
C SER A 98 18.46 -19.76 -28.46
N ILE A 99 17.87 -18.75 -29.15
CA ILE A 99 18.57 -17.51 -29.52
C ILE A 99 19.05 -16.75 -28.26
N VAL A 100 18.21 -16.65 -27.22
CA VAL A 100 18.58 -16.00 -25.95
C VAL A 100 19.67 -16.77 -25.21
N LYS A 101 19.59 -18.10 -25.15
CA LYS A 101 20.62 -18.95 -24.52
C LYS A 101 21.96 -18.84 -25.25
N GLU A 102 21.94 -18.86 -26.59
CA GLU A 102 23.14 -18.69 -27.41
C GLU A 102 23.72 -17.28 -27.27
N SER A 103 22.88 -16.24 -27.22
CA SER A 103 23.32 -14.86 -26.95
C SER A 103 24.00 -14.74 -25.58
N ALA A 104 23.44 -15.37 -24.54
CA ALA A 104 24.07 -15.42 -23.21
C ALA A 104 25.45 -16.14 -23.25
N LYS A 105 25.58 -17.22 -24.03
CA LYS A 105 26.84 -17.93 -24.24
C LYS A 105 27.89 -17.09 -24.97
N ARG A 106 27.50 -16.32 -25.99
CA ARG A 106 28.41 -15.44 -26.73
C ARG A 106 28.91 -14.24 -25.92
N LEU A 107 28.12 -13.78 -24.96
CA LEU A 107 28.54 -12.72 -24.04
C LEU A 107 29.57 -13.19 -23.01
N VAL A 108 29.81 -14.49 -22.81
CA VAL A 108 30.75 -15.01 -21.80
C VAL A 108 32.15 -14.43 -21.98
N GLY A 109 32.72 -13.92 -20.88
CA GLY A 109 34.03 -13.25 -20.84
C GLY A 109 33.98 -11.75 -21.19
N THR A 110 32.86 -11.21 -21.70
CA THR A 110 32.72 -9.77 -21.90
C THR A 110 32.64 -9.02 -20.56
N SER A 111 33.17 -7.80 -20.53
CA SER A 111 33.17 -6.92 -19.35
C SER A 111 32.40 -5.64 -19.63
N PHE A 112 31.58 -5.23 -18.68
CA PHE A 112 30.62 -4.13 -18.80
C PHE A 112 30.39 -3.47 -17.44
N VAL A 113 29.69 -2.33 -17.42
CA VAL A 113 29.49 -1.52 -16.21
C VAL A 113 28.03 -1.58 -15.78
N VAL A 114 27.78 -2.08 -14.57
CA VAL A 114 26.46 -2.10 -13.92
C VAL A 114 26.56 -1.34 -12.60
N MET A 115 25.65 -0.40 -12.35
CA MET A 115 25.63 0.44 -11.15
C MET A 115 26.98 1.14 -10.88
N GLY A 116 27.71 1.49 -11.95
CA GLY A 116 29.04 2.11 -11.88
C GLY A 116 30.19 1.14 -11.55
N GLN A 117 29.95 -0.17 -11.44
CA GLN A 117 30.97 -1.18 -11.15
C GLN A 117 31.23 -2.08 -12.37
N PRO A 118 32.49 -2.45 -12.66
CA PRO A 118 32.80 -3.41 -13.71
C PRO A 118 32.37 -4.82 -13.30
N MET A 119 31.67 -5.51 -14.19
CA MET A 119 31.24 -6.89 -14.04
C MET A 119 31.54 -7.67 -15.32
N THR A 120 31.77 -8.96 -15.18
CA THR A 120 32.03 -9.89 -16.29
C THR A 120 30.83 -10.81 -16.48
N TRP A 121 30.46 -11.08 -17.73
CA TRP A 121 29.40 -12.04 -18.03
C TRP A 121 30.01 -13.43 -17.97
N ASP A 122 29.52 -14.27 -17.08
CA ASP A 122 29.99 -15.65 -16.89
C ASP A 122 28.79 -16.54 -16.61
N MET A 123 27.82 -16.50 -17.53
CA MET A 123 26.49 -17.07 -17.35
C MET A 123 25.93 -17.63 -18.66
N VAL A 124 25.47 -18.88 -18.61
CA VAL A 124 24.71 -19.55 -19.68
C VAL A 124 23.51 -20.23 -19.01
N HIS A 125 22.35 -20.25 -19.66
CA HIS A 125 21.14 -20.81 -19.06
C HIS A 125 21.27 -22.33 -18.80
N TYR A 126 21.10 -22.72 -17.54
CA TYR A 126 20.92 -24.12 -17.12
C TYR A 126 19.53 -24.65 -17.53
N ASP A 127 19.38 -25.98 -17.61
CA ASP A 127 18.11 -26.62 -17.97
C ASP A 127 16.96 -26.27 -17.02
N VAL A 128 17.26 -26.16 -15.71
CA VAL A 128 16.28 -25.70 -14.70
C VAL A 128 15.88 -24.24 -14.90
N GLN A 129 16.74 -23.41 -15.49
CA GLN A 129 16.43 -22.01 -15.84
C GLN A 129 15.57 -21.94 -17.11
N LEU A 130 15.79 -22.83 -18.08
CA LEU A 130 14.91 -22.97 -19.24
C LEU A 130 13.48 -23.37 -18.80
N MET A 131 13.33 -24.33 -17.87
CA MET A 131 12.03 -24.64 -17.27
C MET A 131 11.39 -23.43 -16.60
N GLY A 132 12.16 -22.67 -15.81
CA GLY A 132 11.66 -21.47 -15.15
C GLY A 132 11.14 -20.44 -16.15
N GLY A 133 11.85 -20.23 -17.26
CA GLY A 133 11.42 -19.34 -18.34
C GLY A 133 10.12 -19.82 -19.01
N ILE A 134 9.96 -21.12 -19.23
CA ILE A 134 8.73 -21.71 -19.81
C ILE A 134 7.54 -21.50 -18.86
N VAL A 135 7.72 -21.76 -17.56
CA VAL A 135 6.68 -21.52 -16.53
C VAL A 135 6.26 -20.04 -16.50
N LEU A 136 7.22 -19.12 -16.59
CA LEU A 136 6.93 -17.69 -16.66
C LEU A 136 6.18 -17.31 -17.94
N HIS A 137 6.53 -17.88 -19.10
CA HIS A 137 5.80 -17.61 -20.34
C HIS A 137 4.34 -18.11 -20.29
N GLN A 138 4.08 -19.22 -19.60
CA GLN A 138 2.76 -19.81 -19.38
C GLN A 138 1.86 -19.03 -18.40
N GLY A 139 2.25 -17.85 -17.92
CA GLY A 139 1.46 -17.07 -16.96
C GLY A 139 1.38 -17.71 -15.57
N LYS A 140 2.48 -18.31 -15.10
CA LYS A 140 2.56 -19.01 -13.82
C LYS A 140 3.68 -18.46 -12.94
N ILE A 141 3.70 -18.91 -11.68
CA ILE A 141 4.77 -18.63 -10.75
C ILE A 141 5.82 -19.74 -10.80
N SER A 142 7.05 -19.35 -11.14
CA SER A 142 8.22 -20.22 -11.05
C SER A 142 8.85 -20.11 -9.66
N GLU A 143 8.71 -21.16 -8.84
CA GLU A 143 9.46 -21.24 -7.58
C GLU A 143 10.86 -21.79 -7.85
N MET A 144 11.85 -20.89 -7.82
CA MET A 144 13.27 -21.17 -7.99
C MET A 144 14.04 -20.66 -6.77
N LYS A 145 14.71 -21.58 -6.06
CA LYS A 145 15.43 -21.28 -4.82
C LYS A 145 16.47 -20.19 -5.04
N THR A 146 16.75 -19.40 -4.00
CA THR A 146 17.60 -18.22 -4.16
C THR A 146 19.05 -18.62 -4.47
N GLY A 147 19.61 -18.11 -5.56
CA GLY A 147 20.89 -18.57 -6.11
C GLY A 147 20.77 -19.38 -7.43
N GLU A 148 19.55 -19.71 -7.87
CA GLU A 148 19.31 -20.37 -9.18
C GLU A 148 19.24 -19.39 -10.37
N GLY A 149 19.63 -18.12 -10.19
CA GLY A 149 19.74 -17.15 -11.30
C GLY A 149 18.42 -16.55 -11.83
N LYS A 150 17.43 -16.33 -10.96
CA LYS A 150 16.11 -15.73 -11.29
C LYS A 150 16.15 -14.53 -12.26
N THR A 151 17.02 -13.55 -12.02
CA THR A 151 17.20 -12.40 -12.92
C THR A 151 17.53 -12.82 -14.36
N LEU A 152 18.40 -13.82 -14.56
CA LEU A 152 18.74 -14.37 -15.87
C LEU A 152 17.61 -15.24 -16.46
N VAL A 153 16.86 -15.97 -15.63
CA VAL A 153 15.68 -16.73 -16.06
C VAL A 153 14.64 -15.81 -16.71
N SER A 154 14.48 -14.59 -16.19
CA SER A 154 13.54 -13.60 -16.72
C SER A 154 13.80 -13.28 -18.21
N THR A 155 15.04 -13.32 -18.69
CA THR A 155 15.36 -12.85 -20.05
C THR A 155 14.71 -13.67 -21.16
N LEU A 156 14.44 -14.95 -20.91
CA LEU A 156 13.82 -15.88 -21.86
C LEU A 156 12.38 -15.46 -22.21
N PRO A 157 11.41 -15.41 -21.27
CA PRO A 157 10.06 -14.94 -21.56
C PRO A 157 10.01 -13.44 -21.88
N LEU A 158 10.94 -12.61 -21.39
CA LEU A 158 10.97 -11.20 -21.73
C LEU A 158 11.29 -10.98 -23.21
N ALA A 159 12.34 -11.60 -23.75
CA ALA A 159 12.66 -11.52 -25.17
C ALA A 159 11.55 -12.10 -26.05
N LEU A 160 10.91 -13.20 -25.64
CA LEU A 160 9.80 -13.78 -26.38
C LEU A 160 8.60 -12.84 -26.45
N ASN A 161 8.07 -12.37 -25.31
CA ASN A 161 6.87 -11.52 -25.32
C ASN A 161 7.15 -10.08 -25.85
N ALA A 162 8.42 -9.64 -25.86
CA ALA A 162 8.83 -8.38 -26.49
C ALA A 162 8.67 -8.37 -28.03
N LEU A 163 8.50 -9.52 -28.68
CA LEU A 163 8.21 -9.60 -30.12
C LEU A 163 6.91 -8.88 -30.51
N THR A 164 5.94 -8.78 -29.61
CA THR A 164 4.67 -8.06 -29.87
C THR A 164 4.87 -6.56 -30.14
N GLY A 165 5.95 -5.97 -29.62
CA GLY A 165 6.15 -4.51 -29.60
C GLY A 165 5.17 -3.73 -28.71
N ARG A 166 4.13 -4.39 -28.16
CA ARG A 166 3.14 -3.80 -27.24
C ARG A 166 3.71 -3.54 -25.86
N GLY A 167 4.69 -4.35 -25.44
CA GLY A 167 5.52 -4.08 -24.27
C GLY A 167 5.47 -5.10 -23.15
N VAL A 168 6.53 -5.12 -22.34
CA VAL A 168 6.62 -6.01 -21.18
C VAL A 168 7.14 -5.28 -19.95
N HIS A 169 6.50 -5.49 -18.79
CA HIS A 169 6.90 -4.87 -17.53
C HIS A 169 7.62 -5.87 -16.61
N VAL A 170 8.74 -5.44 -16.02
CA VAL A 170 9.46 -6.18 -14.97
C VAL A 170 9.31 -5.44 -13.65
N VAL A 171 8.66 -6.09 -12.70
CA VAL A 171 8.35 -5.51 -11.39
C VAL A 171 9.32 -6.06 -10.35
N THR A 172 9.97 -5.17 -9.62
CA THR A 172 10.91 -5.50 -8.55
C THR A 172 10.49 -4.85 -7.22
N VAL A 173 11.13 -5.27 -6.12
CA VAL A 173 10.83 -4.81 -4.75
C VAL A 173 11.40 -3.41 -4.46
N ASN A 174 12.41 -2.93 -5.19
CA ASN A 174 13.00 -1.60 -4.98
C ASN A 174 13.76 -1.10 -6.21
N GLU A 175 13.90 0.23 -6.32
CA GLU A 175 14.51 0.92 -7.48
C GLU A 175 15.94 0.47 -7.78
N TYR A 176 16.73 0.14 -6.74
CA TYR A 176 18.10 -0.34 -6.92
C TYR A 176 18.14 -1.70 -7.65
N LEU A 177 17.18 -2.59 -7.39
CA LEU A 177 17.06 -3.85 -8.12
C LEU A 177 16.56 -3.62 -9.55
N ALA A 178 15.56 -2.74 -9.75
CA ALA A 178 15.09 -2.37 -11.08
C ALA A 178 16.23 -1.83 -11.96
N GLU A 179 17.00 -0.85 -11.45
CA GLU A 179 18.10 -0.23 -12.18
C GLU A 179 19.26 -1.21 -12.44
N ARG A 180 19.67 -1.97 -11.42
CA ARG A 180 20.73 -2.97 -11.55
C ARG A 180 20.37 -4.02 -12.60
N ASP A 181 19.15 -4.55 -12.56
CA ASP A 181 18.74 -5.65 -13.43
C ASP A 181 18.41 -5.17 -14.85
N SER A 182 17.87 -3.94 -15.00
CA SER A 182 17.71 -3.31 -16.32
C SER A 182 19.05 -3.03 -16.99
N GLN A 183 20.07 -2.59 -16.24
CA GLN A 183 21.42 -2.41 -16.78
C GLN A 183 22.08 -3.76 -17.09
N TRP A 184 22.03 -4.71 -16.14
CA TRP A 184 22.72 -6.01 -16.27
C TRP A 184 22.14 -6.88 -17.38
N MET A 185 20.83 -7.16 -17.34
CA MET A 185 20.18 -7.93 -18.41
C MET A 185 20.05 -7.11 -19.69
N GLY A 186 20.05 -5.78 -19.58
CA GLY A 186 20.11 -4.84 -20.69
C GLY A 186 21.27 -5.06 -21.65
N HIS A 187 22.39 -5.67 -21.21
CA HIS A 187 23.47 -6.06 -22.13
C HIS A 187 23.06 -7.17 -23.10
N LEU A 188 22.31 -8.17 -22.64
CA LEU A 188 21.77 -9.25 -23.47
C LEU A 188 20.62 -8.75 -24.36
N PHE A 189 19.75 -7.91 -23.83
CA PHE A 189 18.69 -7.29 -24.63
C PHE A 189 19.25 -6.38 -25.72
N LYS A 190 20.27 -5.56 -25.39
CA LYS A 190 20.97 -4.70 -26.36
C LYS A 190 21.69 -5.49 -27.44
N PHE A 191 22.26 -6.66 -27.13
CA PHE A 191 22.82 -7.56 -28.14
C PHE A 191 21.75 -7.95 -29.17
N LEU A 192 20.54 -8.30 -28.71
CA LEU A 192 19.39 -8.64 -29.58
C LEU A 192 18.61 -7.44 -30.16
N ASN A 193 19.13 -6.21 -30.07
CA ASN A 193 18.43 -4.97 -30.44
C ASN A 193 17.06 -4.75 -29.73
N ILE A 194 16.86 -5.36 -28.55
CA ILE A 194 15.70 -5.15 -27.70
C ILE A 194 15.96 -3.93 -26.80
N SER A 195 15.04 -2.96 -26.81
CA SER A 195 15.19 -1.73 -26.04
C SER A 195 14.66 -1.87 -24.60
N VAL A 196 15.37 -1.29 -23.64
CA VAL A 196 15.07 -1.41 -22.21
C VAL A 196 14.98 -0.03 -21.56
N GLY A 197 13.90 0.20 -20.80
CA GLY A 197 13.68 1.36 -19.96
C GLY A 197 13.65 0.98 -18.47
N CYS A 198 13.88 1.94 -17.59
CA CYS A 198 13.72 1.78 -16.14
C CYS A 198 13.04 3.04 -15.55
N ILE A 199 11.99 2.86 -14.75
CA ILE A 199 11.23 3.94 -14.14
C ILE A 199 11.58 4.14 -12.66
N PHE A 200 11.60 5.40 -12.22
CA PHE A 200 11.94 5.81 -10.86
C PHE A 200 10.85 6.72 -10.27
N ASN A 201 10.77 6.80 -8.94
CA ASN A 201 9.81 7.66 -8.24
C ASN A 201 10.00 9.15 -8.52
N GLN A 202 11.24 9.59 -8.76
CA GLN A 202 11.59 10.99 -9.05
C GLN A 202 12.05 11.15 -10.51
N MET A 203 11.24 10.68 -11.46
CA MET A 203 11.49 10.76 -12.89
C MET A 203 10.56 11.77 -13.58
N PRO A 204 11.06 12.69 -14.43
CA PRO A 204 10.24 13.57 -15.25
C PRO A 204 9.26 12.80 -16.14
N GLN A 205 8.09 13.40 -16.41
CA GLN A 205 6.99 12.73 -17.11
C GLN A 205 7.35 12.31 -18.55
N ASP A 206 8.17 13.11 -19.25
CA ASP A 206 8.62 12.78 -20.61
C ASP A 206 9.65 11.64 -20.61
N GLU A 207 10.55 11.59 -19.62
CA GLU A 207 11.51 10.48 -19.44
C GLU A 207 10.78 9.18 -19.08
N LYS A 208 9.76 9.24 -18.20
CA LYS A 208 8.88 8.09 -17.92
C LYS A 208 8.25 7.56 -19.20
N ARG A 209 7.66 8.45 -20.02
CA ARG A 209 7.02 8.08 -21.29
C ARG A 209 8.01 7.41 -22.25
N GLU A 210 9.24 7.92 -22.35
CA GLU A 210 10.29 7.26 -23.15
C GLU A 210 10.65 5.87 -22.61
N ALA A 211 10.70 5.69 -21.29
CA ALA A 211 10.99 4.40 -20.65
C ALA A 211 9.86 3.38 -20.81
N TYR A 212 8.59 3.81 -20.78
CA TYR A 212 7.43 2.99 -21.12
C TYR A 212 7.30 2.71 -22.62
N GLN A 213 7.88 3.52 -23.52
CA GLN A 213 7.89 3.26 -24.97
C GLN A 213 8.94 2.21 -25.40
N LYS A 214 9.85 1.78 -24.52
CA LYS A 214 10.81 0.71 -24.81
C LYS A 214 10.13 -0.65 -24.87
N ASP A 215 10.78 -1.67 -25.44
CA ASP A 215 10.20 -3.03 -25.52
C ASP A 215 10.00 -3.64 -24.12
N ILE A 216 10.95 -3.39 -23.21
CA ILE A 216 10.92 -3.85 -21.82
C ILE A 216 11.06 -2.66 -20.87
N THR A 217 10.22 -2.58 -19.83
CA THR A 217 10.26 -1.53 -18.81
C THR A 217 10.42 -2.13 -17.42
N TYR A 218 11.54 -1.85 -16.74
CA TYR A 218 11.78 -2.23 -15.36
C TYR A 218 11.24 -1.16 -14.39
N GLY A 219 10.75 -1.58 -13.22
CA GLY A 219 10.31 -0.63 -12.20
C GLY A 219 9.98 -1.29 -10.86
N VAL A 220 9.35 -0.50 -9.99
CA VAL A 220 8.78 -0.96 -8.71
C VAL A 220 7.26 -0.94 -8.77
N ASN A 221 6.62 -1.90 -8.10
CA ASN A 221 5.16 -2.07 -8.05
C ASN A 221 4.40 -0.75 -7.79
N SER A 222 4.83 0.00 -6.78
CA SER A 222 4.25 1.28 -6.37
C SER A 222 4.33 2.34 -7.46
N ARG A 223 5.42 2.42 -8.23
CA ARG A 223 5.57 3.38 -9.32
C ARG A 223 4.65 3.04 -10.49
N PHE A 224 4.55 1.76 -10.85
CA PHE A 224 3.58 1.27 -11.84
C PHE A 224 2.13 1.57 -11.42
N CYS A 225 1.74 1.32 -10.16
CA CYS A 225 0.41 1.68 -9.67
C CYS A 225 0.18 3.20 -9.66
N PHE A 226 1.15 4.00 -9.21
CA PHE A 226 0.99 5.47 -9.16
C PHE A 226 0.99 6.11 -10.54
N ASP A 227 1.76 5.60 -11.51
CA ASP A 227 1.69 6.07 -12.91
C ASP A 227 0.31 5.79 -13.50
N TYR A 228 -0.28 4.61 -13.25
CA TYR A 228 -1.66 4.31 -13.65
C TYR A 228 -2.69 5.26 -13.00
N LEU A 229 -2.54 5.57 -11.70
CA LEU A 229 -3.43 6.54 -11.03
C LEU A 229 -3.21 7.97 -11.55
N GLU A 230 -1.97 8.38 -11.84
CA GLU A 230 -1.65 9.69 -12.43
C GLU A 230 -2.22 9.82 -13.85
N ASP A 231 -2.12 8.76 -14.66
CA ASP A 231 -2.61 8.71 -16.04
C ASP A 231 -4.14 8.79 -16.12
N ASN A 232 -4.86 8.10 -15.23
CA ASN A 232 -6.33 8.18 -15.12
C ASN A 232 -6.82 9.47 -14.45
N MET A 233 -5.94 10.32 -13.94
CA MET A 233 -6.26 11.69 -13.50
C MET A 233 -5.82 12.77 -14.51
N SER A 234 -5.28 12.37 -15.66
CA SER A 234 -4.84 13.32 -16.69
C SER A 234 -5.99 14.08 -17.33
N TYR A 235 -5.68 15.29 -17.84
CA TYR A 235 -6.55 16.13 -18.68
C TYR A 235 -6.03 16.25 -20.12
N LYS A 236 -4.89 15.64 -20.45
CA LYS A 236 -4.32 15.61 -21.80
C LYS A 236 -3.75 14.22 -22.10
N ALA A 237 -4.10 13.64 -23.24
CA ALA A 237 -3.54 12.36 -23.69
C ALA A 237 -1.99 12.40 -23.72
N SER A 238 -1.40 13.53 -24.13
CA SER A 238 0.05 13.75 -24.13
C SER A 238 0.73 13.60 -22.78
N ASN A 239 0.00 13.74 -21.67
CA ASN A 239 0.57 13.63 -20.33
C ASN A 239 0.59 12.18 -19.84
N GLN A 240 -0.17 11.27 -20.44
CA GLN A 240 -0.11 9.87 -20.03
C GLN A 240 1.27 9.27 -20.32
N VAL A 241 1.73 8.38 -19.44
CA VAL A 241 3.06 7.77 -19.52
C VAL A 241 3.01 6.27 -19.78
N GLN A 242 2.00 5.56 -19.29
CA GLN A 242 1.80 4.13 -19.53
C GLN A 242 1.22 3.87 -20.93
N ARG A 243 1.15 2.58 -21.22
CA ARG A 243 0.50 1.92 -22.36
C ARG A 243 -0.26 0.70 -21.81
N ASP A 244 -0.83 -0.09 -22.70
CA ASP A 244 -1.54 -1.34 -22.39
C ASP A 244 -0.80 -2.26 -21.39
N HIS A 245 -1.56 -2.92 -20.52
CA HIS A 245 -1.05 -3.89 -19.56
C HIS A 245 -0.97 -5.28 -20.20
N VAL A 246 0.02 -5.52 -21.05
CA VAL A 246 0.11 -6.79 -21.82
C VAL A 246 0.72 -7.91 -20.99
N PHE A 247 2.02 -7.83 -20.68
CA PHE A 247 2.70 -8.88 -19.90
C PHE A 247 3.51 -8.27 -18.75
N ALA A 248 3.30 -8.80 -17.54
CA ALA A 248 4.10 -8.47 -16.36
C ALA A 248 4.79 -9.69 -15.79
N ILE A 249 6.10 -9.56 -15.50
CA ILE A 249 6.84 -10.50 -14.66
C ILE A 249 7.16 -9.83 -13.32
N VAL A 250 6.66 -10.40 -12.24
CA VAL A 250 6.91 -9.93 -10.88
C VAL A 250 8.04 -10.74 -10.25
N ASP A 251 9.22 -10.13 -10.07
CA ASP A 251 10.28 -10.70 -9.23
C ASP A 251 9.91 -10.56 -7.75
N GLU A 252 10.28 -11.58 -6.97
CA GLU A 252 9.92 -11.73 -5.56
C GLU A 252 8.40 -11.56 -5.35
N VAL A 253 7.63 -12.23 -6.22
CA VAL A 253 6.15 -12.16 -6.34
C VAL A 253 5.42 -12.32 -5.01
N ASP A 254 5.98 -13.10 -4.09
CA ASP A 254 5.45 -13.32 -2.75
C ASP A 254 5.50 -12.11 -1.84
N SER A 255 6.39 -11.15 -2.06
CA SER A 255 6.33 -9.89 -1.30
C SER A 255 5.64 -8.76 -2.04
N VAL A 256 5.67 -8.74 -3.36
CA VAL A 256 4.89 -7.76 -4.13
C VAL A 256 3.38 -8.04 -4.01
N LEU A 257 2.95 -9.28 -4.26
CA LEU A 257 1.53 -9.66 -4.33
C LEU A 257 0.93 -10.17 -3.02
N ILE A 258 1.73 -10.43 -1.97
CA ILE A 258 1.21 -10.88 -0.64
C ILE A 258 1.60 -9.93 0.49
N ASP A 259 2.88 -9.56 0.63
CA ASP A 259 3.32 -8.69 1.74
C ASP A 259 2.95 -7.22 1.53
N GLU A 260 3.14 -6.69 0.32
CA GLU A 260 2.82 -5.30 -0.01
C GLU A 260 1.35 -5.08 -0.37
N ALA A 261 0.65 -6.13 -0.79
CA ALA A 261 -0.78 -6.17 -1.08
C ALA A 261 -1.69 -6.04 0.16
N ARG A 262 -1.13 -5.68 1.32
CA ARG A 262 -1.87 -5.40 2.56
C ARG A 262 -2.50 -4.01 2.60
N THR A 263 -2.00 -3.05 1.82
CA THR A 263 -2.54 -1.67 1.78
C THR A 263 -2.70 -1.18 0.33
N PRO A 264 -3.78 -0.46 0.01
CA PRO A 264 -3.98 0.11 -1.32
C PRO A 264 -2.98 1.24 -1.60
N MET A 265 -2.75 1.52 -2.88
CA MET A 265 -2.03 2.71 -3.34
C MET A 265 -3.02 3.87 -3.43
N ILE A 266 -2.75 4.96 -2.72
CA ILE A 266 -3.65 6.11 -2.61
C ILE A 266 -2.94 7.37 -3.12
N LEU A 267 -3.53 7.99 -4.14
CA LEU A 267 -3.16 9.33 -4.60
C LEU A 267 -4.02 10.34 -3.84
N SER A 268 -3.36 11.18 -3.03
CA SER A 268 -4.04 12.17 -2.19
C SER A 268 -3.79 13.60 -2.69
N GLY A 269 -4.83 14.43 -2.61
CA GLY A 269 -4.75 15.88 -2.82
C GLY A 269 -5.18 16.64 -1.59
N GLN A 270 -4.89 17.94 -1.55
CA GLN A 270 -5.42 18.82 -0.51
C GLN A 270 -6.90 19.06 -0.76
N ALA A 271 -7.72 18.91 0.28
CA ALA A 271 -9.08 19.41 0.28
C ALA A 271 -9.12 20.93 0.07
N ASP A 272 -10.29 21.44 -0.30
CA ASP A 272 -10.56 22.87 -0.27
C ASP A 272 -10.58 23.38 1.20
N TYR A 273 -10.55 24.70 1.40
CA TYR A 273 -10.54 25.26 2.76
C TYR A 273 -11.91 25.07 3.42
N SER A 274 -12.05 24.00 4.21
CA SER A 274 -13.18 23.76 5.09
C SER A 274 -13.14 24.66 6.34
N SER A 275 -14.33 25.02 6.83
CA SER A 275 -14.58 25.67 8.12
C SER A 275 -13.98 24.91 9.31
N SER A 276 -13.91 23.57 9.25
CA SER A 276 -13.33 22.70 10.28
C SER A 276 -11.95 23.14 10.79
N ASN A 277 -11.07 23.64 9.91
CA ASN A 277 -9.71 24.04 10.28
C ASN A 277 -9.68 25.25 11.25
N GLN A 278 -10.74 26.06 11.25
CA GLN A 278 -10.90 27.16 12.20
C GLN A 278 -11.39 26.63 13.56
N GLN A 279 -12.39 25.74 13.55
CA GLN A 279 -12.97 25.15 14.77
C GLN A 279 -11.93 24.47 15.67
N PHE A 280 -10.93 23.78 15.09
CA PHE A 280 -9.83 23.20 15.87
C PHE A 280 -9.06 24.22 16.72
N ASN A 281 -8.88 25.45 16.22
CA ASN A 281 -8.21 26.51 16.97
C ASN A 281 -9.13 27.13 18.04
N ASP A 282 -10.42 27.28 17.72
CA ASP A 282 -11.43 27.87 18.61
C ASP A 282 -11.69 26.99 19.84
N TRP A 283 -11.80 25.67 19.66
CA TRP A 283 -12.08 24.73 20.75
C TRP A 283 -10.87 24.34 21.59
N LYS A 284 -9.66 24.36 21.01
CA LYS A 284 -8.42 23.93 21.66
C LYS A 284 -8.24 24.50 23.07
N SER A 285 -8.43 25.81 23.26
CA SER A 285 -8.20 26.46 24.56
C SER A 285 -9.16 25.98 25.64
N LYS A 286 -10.41 25.64 25.28
CA LYS A 286 -11.38 25.05 26.19
C LYS A 286 -11.00 23.61 26.55
N ILE A 287 -10.54 22.83 25.57
CA ILE A 287 -10.07 21.45 25.78
C ILE A 287 -8.79 21.40 26.62
N GLU A 288 -7.82 22.30 26.42
CA GLU A 288 -6.63 22.45 27.29
C GLU A 288 -7.03 22.69 28.77
N SER A 289 -8.13 23.42 29.01
CA SER A 289 -8.68 23.67 30.35
C SER A 289 -9.38 22.42 30.93
N LEU A 290 -10.26 21.79 30.16
CA LEU A 290 -10.98 20.57 30.57
C LEU A 290 -10.01 19.43 30.93
N MET A 291 -8.98 19.23 30.10
CA MET A 291 -7.91 18.25 30.29
C MET A 291 -7.14 18.49 31.60
N ARG A 292 -6.95 19.75 32.01
CA ARG A 292 -6.27 20.10 33.26
C ARG A 292 -7.11 19.71 34.47
N ASP A 293 -8.41 20.01 34.43
CA ASP A 293 -9.33 19.69 35.51
C ASP A 293 -9.54 18.17 35.64
N GLN A 294 -9.66 17.45 34.53
CA GLN A 294 -9.67 15.98 34.48
C GLN A 294 -8.39 15.38 35.09
N ASN A 295 -7.20 15.83 34.69
CA ASN A 295 -5.95 15.31 35.25
C ASN A 295 -5.81 15.57 36.75
N ASN A 296 -6.27 16.73 37.23
CA ASN A 296 -6.31 17.05 38.66
C ASN A 296 -7.27 16.13 39.44
N LEU A 297 -8.41 15.79 38.84
CA LEU A 297 -9.37 14.83 39.39
C LEU A 297 -8.78 13.41 39.44
N VAL A 298 -8.24 12.91 38.32
CA VAL A 298 -7.65 11.57 38.25
C VAL A 298 -6.45 11.43 39.19
N ASN A 299 -5.59 12.44 39.33
CA ASN A 299 -4.47 12.40 40.28
C ASN A 299 -4.92 12.22 41.75
N LYS A 300 -6.09 12.75 42.13
CA LYS A 300 -6.69 12.49 43.44
C LYS A 300 -7.19 11.05 43.52
N ILE A 301 -8.01 10.63 42.56
CA ILE A 301 -8.58 9.27 42.48
C ILE A 301 -7.48 8.18 42.54
N VAL A 302 -6.36 8.36 41.84
CA VAL A 302 -5.21 7.44 41.88
C VAL A 302 -4.55 7.42 43.26
N SER A 303 -4.49 8.56 43.95
CA SER A 303 -3.91 8.64 45.30
C SER A 303 -4.83 8.02 46.37
N ASP A 304 -6.14 8.20 46.22
CA ASP A 304 -7.14 7.56 47.08
C ASP A 304 -7.13 6.03 46.87
N GLY A 305 -7.09 5.58 45.61
CA GLY A 305 -6.96 4.16 45.26
C GLY A 305 -5.68 3.52 45.79
N GLU A 306 -4.53 4.19 45.67
CA GLU A 306 -3.24 3.75 46.23
C GLU A 306 -3.30 3.57 47.76
N ALA A 307 -3.95 4.48 48.48
CA ALA A 307 -4.14 4.35 49.93
C ALA A 307 -5.04 3.16 50.29
N LEU A 308 -6.12 2.96 49.53
CA LEU A 308 -7.11 1.91 49.77
C LEU A 308 -6.63 0.50 49.41
N LEU A 309 -5.61 0.32 48.56
CA LEU A 309 -5.06 -1.00 48.17
C LEU A 309 -4.70 -1.91 49.36
N SER A 310 -4.44 -1.34 50.54
CA SER A 310 -4.11 -2.08 51.76
C SER A 310 -5.26 -2.25 52.76
N THR A 311 -6.39 -1.57 52.56
CA THR A 311 -7.51 -1.52 53.53
C THR A 311 -8.87 -1.90 52.95
N ASP A 312 -9.15 -1.57 51.68
CA ASP A 312 -10.37 -1.95 50.97
C ASP A 312 -10.04 -2.21 49.49
N GLU A 313 -9.92 -3.50 49.14
CA GLU A 313 -9.53 -3.93 47.79
C GLU A 313 -10.62 -3.60 46.74
N ASP A 314 -11.90 -3.71 47.09
CA ASP A 314 -12.99 -3.51 46.13
C ASP A 314 -13.20 -1.99 45.86
N GLU A 315 -13.13 -1.12 46.88
CA GLU A 315 -13.15 0.34 46.64
C GLU A 315 -11.88 0.81 45.90
N ALA A 316 -10.70 0.30 46.25
CA ALA A 316 -9.47 0.57 45.50
C ALA A 316 -9.62 0.18 44.01
N GLY A 317 -10.22 -0.98 43.73
CA GLY A 317 -10.50 -1.44 42.37
C GLY A 317 -11.43 -0.50 41.60
N ILE A 318 -12.45 0.07 42.26
CA ILE A 318 -13.36 1.07 41.64
C ILE A 318 -12.61 2.36 41.33
N LYS A 319 -11.83 2.90 42.28
CA LYS A 319 -11.05 4.13 42.07
C LYS A 319 -10.02 3.95 40.94
N LEU A 320 -9.31 2.82 40.91
CA LEU A 320 -8.30 2.56 39.89
C LEU A 320 -8.92 2.30 38.51
N LEU A 321 -10.10 1.67 38.42
CA LEU A 321 -10.87 1.59 37.17
C LEU A 321 -11.30 2.97 36.68
N LEU A 322 -11.85 3.81 37.57
CA LEU A 322 -12.26 5.18 37.25
C LEU A 322 -11.07 6.04 36.79
N ALA A 323 -9.90 5.90 37.43
CA ALA A 323 -8.67 6.54 36.99
C ALA A 323 -8.21 6.05 35.61
N THR A 324 -8.36 4.75 35.32
CA THR A 324 -8.02 4.15 34.02
C THR A 324 -8.91 4.70 32.91
N ARG A 325 -10.21 4.85 33.15
CA ARG A 325 -11.14 5.47 32.18
C ARG A 325 -10.95 6.99 32.07
N GLY A 326 -10.50 7.66 33.14
CA GLY A 326 -10.30 9.11 33.15
C GLY A 326 -9.00 9.60 32.51
N ALA A 327 -7.88 8.89 32.72
CA ALA A 327 -6.58 9.19 32.08
C ALA A 327 -5.66 7.94 32.09
N PRO A 328 -5.81 7.00 31.14
CA PRO A 328 -5.09 5.71 31.15
C PRO A 328 -3.57 5.88 31.05
N LYS A 329 -3.10 6.95 30.40
CA LYS A 329 -1.68 7.29 30.26
C LYS A 329 -1.08 8.04 31.48
N ASN A 330 -1.78 8.13 32.61
CA ASN A 330 -1.29 8.85 33.78
C ASN A 330 -0.06 8.16 34.41
N ASN A 331 1.05 8.89 34.59
CA ASN A 331 2.32 8.34 35.09
C ASN A 331 2.22 7.68 36.49
N LYS A 332 1.35 8.17 37.38
CA LYS A 332 1.17 7.58 38.72
C LYS A 332 0.39 6.27 38.62
N LEU A 333 -0.69 6.26 37.83
CA LEU A 333 -1.48 5.05 37.54
C LEU A 333 -0.61 3.96 36.88
N LEU A 334 0.12 4.31 35.81
CA LEU A 334 1.00 3.39 35.08
C LEU A 334 2.10 2.78 35.95
N LYS A 335 2.53 3.46 37.03
CA LYS A 335 3.47 2.92 38.01
C LYS A 335 2.79 1.89 38.92
N LEU A 336 1.61 2.20 39.44
CA LEU A 336 0.82 1.28 40.30
C LEU A 336 0.38 0.02 39.55
N MET A 337 0.05 0.13 38.25
CA MET A 337 -0.24 -1.03 37.39
C MET A 337 0.95 -1.98 37.18
N GLN A 338 2.16 -1.61 37.61
CA GLN A 338 3.33 -2.49 37.59
C GLN A 338 3.51 -3.27 38.91
N GLU A 339 2.66 -3.03 39.91
CA GLU A 339 2.64 -3.76 41.17
C GLU A 339 1.77 -5.02 41.07
N THR A 340 2.19 -6.08 41.77
CA THR A 340 1.57 -7.41 41.68
C THR A 340 0.10 -7.37 42.10
N GLY A 341 -0.80 -7.79 41.21
CA GLY A 341 -2.24 -7.90 41.47
C GLY A 341 -3.09 -6.71 41.04
N VAL A 342 -2.51 -5.50 40.95
CA VAL A 342 -3.28 -4.26 40.68
C VAL A 342 -4.05 -4.32 39.35
N VAL A 343 -3.45 -4.83 38.27
CA VAL A 343 -4.18 -4.94 36.99
C VAL A 343 -5.23 -6.05 37.02
N GLN A 344 -5.01 -7.12 37.79
CA GLN A 344 -6.03 -8.17 37.96
C GLN A 344 -7.26 -7.62 38.70
N LEU A 345 -7.04 -6.76 39.70
CA LEU A 345 -8.10 -6.05 40.40
C LEU A 345 -8.88 -5.11 39.47
N ILE A 346 -8.20 -4.25 38.70
CA ILE A 346 -8.86 -3.35 37.73
C ILE A 346 -9.69 -4.18 36.71
N THR A 347 -9.13 -5.26 36.16
CA THR A 347 -9.85 -6.15 35.22
C THR A 347 -11.02 -6.88 35.89
N LYS A 348 -10.91 -7.32 37.14
CA LYS A 348 -12.01 -7.93 37.92
C LYS A 348 -13.16 -6.93 38.08
N THR A 349 -12.86 -5.69 38.46
CA THR A 349 -13.85 -4.63 38.65
C THR A 349 -14.49 -4.22 37.31
N GLU A 350 -13.70 -4.06 36.24
CA GLU A 350 -14.21 -3.77 34.88
C GLU A 350 -15.26 -4.80 34.45
N ASN A 351 -14.96 -6.10 34.61
CA ASN A 351 -15.86 -7.18 34.25
C ASN A 351 -17.17 -7.18 35.08
N ASN A 352 -17.14 -6.77 36.35
CA ASN A 352 -18.35 -6.63 37.17
C ASN A 352 -19.25 -5.50 36.66
N PHE A 353 -18.70 -4.30 36.40
CA PHE A 353 -19.47 -3.17 35.87
C PHE A 353 -20.00 -3.40 34.46
N LEU A 354 -19.26 -4.14 33.61
CA LEU A 354 -19.73 -4.56 32.29
C LEU A 354 -20.87 -5.59 32.38
N ARG A 355 -20.76 -6.60 33.25
CA ARG A 355 -21.81 -7.61 33.47
C ARG A 355 -23.11 -6.96 33.94
N ASP A 356 -22.99 -6.00 34.85
CA ASP A 356 -24.13 -5.34 35.51
C ASP A 356 -24.63 -4.11 34.72
N LYS A 357 -24.00 -3.78 33.57
CA LYS A 357 -24.27 -2.65 32.66
C LYS A 357 -24.15 -1.24 33.30
N LYS A 358 -23.40 -1.13 34.39
CA LYS A 358 -23.27 0.08 35.21
C LYS A 358 -22.09 0.99 34.85
N MET A 359 -21.38 0.73 33.75
CA MET A 359 -20.18 1.51 33.38
C MET A 359 -20.48 3.02 33.23
N HIS A 360 -21.67 3.38 32.72
CA HIS A 360 -22.13 4.76 32.63
C HIS A 360 -22.21 5.47 34.00
N GLU A 361 -22.57 4.76 35.08
CA GLU A 361 -22.62 5.30 36.44
C GLU A 361 -21.23 5.72 36.95
N LEU A 362 -20.15 5.11 36.44
CA LEU A 362 -18.77 5.51 36.73
C LEU A 362 -18.36 6.71 35.88
N ASP A 363 -18.64 6.67 34.57
CA ASP A 363 -18.17 7.66 33.61
C ASP A 363 -18.71 9.08 33.87
N GLU A 364 -19.93 9.22 34.41
CA GLU A 364 -20.48 10.53 34.81
C GLU A 364 -19.73 11.18 35.98
N ASN A 365 -18.85 10.47 36.70
CA ASN A 365 -17.98 11.07 37.73
C ASN A 365 -16.72 11.73 37.16
N LEU A 366 -16.53 11.69 35.84
CA LEU A 366 -15.41 12.30 35.13
C LEU A 366 -15.92 13.47 34.27
N PHE A 367 -15.03 14.30 33.73
CA PHE A 367 -15.41 15.28 32.69
C PHE A 367 -15.58 14.62 31.32
N TYR A 368 -14.93 13.49 31.10
CA TYR A 368 -15.08 12.60 29.95
C TYR A 368 -14.47 11.24 30.30
N SER A 369 -14.92 10.18 29.66
CA SER A 369 -14.35 8.84 29.80
C SER A 369 -13.63 8.42 28.52
N ILE A 370 -12.69 7.49 28.66
CA ILE A 370 -11.90 6.91 27.58
C ILE A 370 -12.01 5.39 27.69
N ASP A 371 -12.37 4.74 26.58
CA ASP A 371 -12.13 3.31 26.41
C ASP A 371 -10.89 3.13 25.51
N GLU A 372 -9.79 2.64 26.10
CA GLU A 372 -8.52 2.46 25.40
C GLU A 372 -8.56 1.31 24.36
N LYS A 373 -9.54 0.38 24.45
CA LYS A 373 -9.67 -0.77 23.55
C LYS A 373 -10.38 -0.40 22.26
N SER A 374 -11.43 0.43 22.33
CA SER A 374 -12.13 0.99 21.16
C SER A 374 -11.50 2.31 20.68
N GLY A 375 -10.77 3.01 21.54
CA GLY A 375 -10.30 4.37 21.29
C GLY A 375 -11.42 5.43 21.31
N THR A 376 -12.61 5.09 21.83
CA THR A 376 -13.73 6.02 21.97
C THR A 376 -13.57 6.91 23.20
N ILE A 377 -14.05 8.15 23.07
CA ILE A 377 -14.03 9.15 24.13
C ILE A 377 -15.41 9.78 24.19
N ASP A 378 -16.03 9.71 25.36
CA ASP A 378 -17.40 10.15 25.59
C ASP A 378 -17.42 11.29 26.62
N LEU A 379 -18.12 12.37 26.30
CA LEU A 379 -18.28 13.55 27.15
C LEU A 379 -19.43 13.36 28.13
N SER A 380 -19.14 13.47 29.42
CA SER A 380 -20.15 13.42 30.50
C SER A 380 -21.05 14.66 30.49
N GLU A 381 -22.08 14.66 31.32
CA GLU A 381 -22.87 15.88 31.59
C GLU A 381 -21.98 17.01 32.15
N ILE A 382 -21.14 16.71 33.15
CA ILE A 382 -20.19 17.65 33.77
C ILE A 382 -19.20 18.22 32.73
N GLY A 383 -18.76 17.40 31.78
CA GLY A 383 -17.91 17.82 30.66
C GLY A 383 -18.59 18.81 29.71
N ARG A 384 -19.85 18.55 29.35
CA ARG A 384 -20.65 19.39 28.46
C ARG A 384 -20.96 20.75 29.09
N GLU A 385 -21.39 20.77 30.36
CA GLU A 385 -21.59 22.01 31.12
C GLU A 385 -20.31 22.87 31.17
N LYS A 386 -19.15 22.24 31.40
CA LYS A 386 -17.86 22.93 31.46
C LYS A 386 -17.42 23.53 30.11
N LEU A 387 -17.81 22.92 28.99
CA LEU A 387 -17.45 23.37 27.64
C LEU A 387 -18.43 24.42 27.05
N SER A 388 -19.70 24.36 27.43
CA SER A 388 -20.75 25.32 27.00
C SER A 388 -21.74 25.66 28.13
N SER A 389 -21.24 26.31 29.18
CA SER A 389 -22.06 26.83 30.28
C SER A 389 -23.05 27.94 29.87
N SER A 390 -23.04 28.35 28.60
CA SER A 390 -23.89 29.41 28.03
C SER A 390 -24.84 28.92 26.94
N ASN A 391 -24.66 27.71 26.39
CA ASN A 391 -25.56 27.12 25.40
C ASN A 391 -25.48 25.57 25.43
N PRO A 392 -26.25 24.90 26.31
CA PRO A 392 -26.23 23.45 26.45
C PRO A 392 -26.66 22.69 25.18
N GLU A 393 -27.55 23.27 24.36
CA GLU A 393 -28.06 22.64 23.14
C GLU A 393 -27.00 22.47 22.04
N GLN A 394 -25.86 23.15 22.14
CA GLN A 394 -24.76 23.02 21.18
C GLN A 394 -24.20 21.59 21.08
N PHE A 395 -24.43 20.75 22.11
CA PHE A 395 -24.02 19.35 22.16
C PHE A 395 -25.15 18.35 21.84
N VAL A 396 -26.35 18.82 21.51
CA VAL A 396 -27.50 17.97 21.17
C VAL A 396 -27.64 17.94 19.66
N ILE A 397 -27.36 16.79 19.04
CA ILE A 397 -27.65 16.58 17.61
C ILE A 397 -29.17 16.44 17.46
N PRO A 398 -29.85 17.28 16.67
CA PRO A 398 -31.29 17.16 16.46
C PRO A 398 -31.61 15.94 15.57
N ASP A 399 -32.72 15.25 15.82
CA ASP A 399 -33.18 14.19 14.92
C ASP A 399 -33.73 14.82 13.63
N ILE A 400 -33.03 14.59 12.50
CA ILE A 400 -33.46 15.09 11.18
C ILE A 400 -34.82 14.50 10.79
N GLY A 401 -35.08 13.23 11.10
CA GLY A 401 -36.31 12.56 10.71
C GLY A 401 -37.54 13.13 11.42
N GLU A 402 -37.43 13.37 12.73
CA GLU A 402 -38.48 14.00 13.53
C GLU A 402 -38.73 15.45 13.06
N LEU A 403 -37.68 16.26 12.91
CA LEU A 403 -37.82 17.65 12.47
C LEU A 403 -38.33 17.77 11.02
N PHE A 404 -37.89 16.90 10.10
CA PHE A 404 -38.39 16.91 8.72
C PHE A 404 -39.86 16.52 8.67
N HIS A 405 -40.28 15.53 9.46
CA HIS A 405 -41.68 15.14 9.61
C HIS A 405 -42.53 16.30 10.15
N ASP A 406 -42.05 17.05 11.13
CA ASP A 406 -42.76 18.20 11.68
C ASP A 406 -42.83 19.38 10.69
N ILE A 407 -41.76 19.65 9.92
CA ILE A 407 -41.77 20.64 8.84
C ILE A 407 -42.75 20.24 7.72
N ASP A 408 -42.78 18.95 7.34
CA ASP A 408 -43.69 18.45 6.31
C ASP A 408 -45.16 18.51 6.74
N ASN A 409 -45.46 18.23 8.01
CA ASN A 409 -46.82 18.29 8.54
C ASN A 409 -47.29 19.71 8.91
N ASN A 410 -46.40 20.71 8.98
CA ASN A 410 -46.80 22.08 9.25
C ASN A 410 -47.55 22.68 8.05
N SER A 411 -48.85 22.99 8.24
CA SER A 411 -49.71 23.59 7.21
C SER A 411 -49.49 25.10 7.01
N SER A 412 -48.66 25.74 7.83
CA SER A 412 -48.39 27.18 7.78
C SER A 412 -47.27 27.55 6.80
N TYR A 413 -46.46 26.58 6.36
CA TYR A 413 -45.36 26.79 5.43
C TYR A 413 -45.75 26.42 3.99
N SER A 414 -45.38 27.28 3.04
CA SER A 414 -45.39 26.96 1.60
C SER A 414 -44.32 25.90 1.26
N LYS A 415 -44.45 25.23 0.10
CA LYS A 415 -43.48 24.20 -0.36
C LYS A 415 -42.02 24.72 -0.34
N THR A 416 -41.80 25.96 -0.77
CA THR A 416 -40.48 26.63 -0.78
C THR A 416 -39.96 26.95 0.62
N GLU A 417 -40.83 27.35 1.56
CA GLU A 417 -40.43 27.57 2.96
C GLU A 417 -40.08 26.25 3.65
N LYS A 418 -40.79 25.15 3.37
CA LYS A 418 -40.45 23.81 3.88
C LYS A 418 -39.06 23.34 3.43
N LEU A 419 -38.73 23.55 2.15
CA LEU A 419 -37.39 23.27 1.63
C LEU A 419 -36.31 24.10 2.34
N ALA A 420 -36.54 25.40 2.52
CA ALA A 420 -35.59 26.29 3.22
C ALA A 420 -35.42 25.95 4.71
N GLU A 421 -36.48 25.54 5.42
CA GLU A 421 -36.38 25.09 6.81
C GLU A 421 -35.69 23.71 6.92
N LYS A 422 -35.95 22.78 5.98
CA LYS A 422 -35.21 21.51 5.90
C LYS A 422 -33.71 21.73 5.66
N GLU A 423 -33.34 22.64 4.77
CA GLU A 423 -31.95 23.02 4.51
C GLU A 423 -31.29 23.63 5.77
N LYS A 424 -31.99 24.49 6.51
CA LYS A 424 -31.50 25.02 7.80
C LYS A 424 -31.30 23.92 8.85
N VAL A 425 -32.24 22.99 8.99
CA VAL A 425 -32.13 21.85 9.93
C VAL A 425 -30.95 20.95 9.55
N GLN A 426 -30.78 20.66 8.26
CA GLN A 426 -29.65 19.86 7.75
C GLN A 426 -28.31 20.57 7.97
N SER A 427 -28.24 21.88 7.74
CA SER A 427 -27.07 22.71 8.03
C SER A 427 -26.74 22.73 9.53
N LEU A 428 -27.73 22.90 10.40
CA LEU A 428 -27.56 22.90 11.85
C LEU A 428 -27.10 21.53 12.37
N HIS A 429 -27.64 20.44 11.83
CA HIS A 429 -27.19 19.09 12.15
C HIS A 429 -25.73 18.88 11.72
N ALA A 430 -25.35 19.32 10.52
CA ALA A 430 -23.98 19.22 10.02
C ALA A 430 -23.00 20.02 10.91
N GLU A 431 -23.33 21.27 11.25
CA GLU A 431 -22.52 22.12 12.12
C GLU A 431 -22.32 21.50 13.52
N ARG A 432 -23.39 21.04 14.16
CA ARG A 432 -23.30 20.39 15.50
C ARG A 432 -22.50 19.09 15.44
N SER A 433 -22.66 18.30 14.38
CA SER A 433 -21.87 17.07 14.16
C SER A 433 -20.38 17.35 13.97
N GLU A 434 -20.05 18.39 13.19
CA GLU A 434 -18.65 18.84 12.95
C GLU A 434 -17.97 19.31 14.25
N VAL A 435 -18.71 20.05 15.10
CA VAL A 435 -18.21 20.51 16.41
C VAL A 435 -17.95 19.33 17.35
N ILE A 436 -18.87 18.38 17.46
CA ILE A 436 -18.71 17.18 18.31
C ILE A 436 -17.52 16.34 17.82
N HIS A 437 -17.40 16.13 16.50
CA HIS A 437 -16.25 15.42 15.92
C HIS A 437 -14.92 16.13 16.23
N THR A 438 -14.86 17.46 16.02
CA THR A 438 -13.68 18.30 16.31
C THR A 438 -13.25 18.17 17.77
N ILE A 439 -14.20 18.22 18.71
CA ILE A 439 -13.96 18.08 20.14
C ILE A 439 -13.45 16.69 20.50
N ASN A 440 -14.05 15.63 19.95
CA ASN A 440 -13.62 14.25 20.18
C ASN A 440 -12.20 14.01 19.64
N GLN A 441 -11.85 14.53 18.47
CA GLN A 441 -10.47 14.44 17.94
C GLN A 441 -9.48 15.25 18.77
N LEU A 442 -9.86 16.41 19.30
CA LEU A 442 -9.03 17.15 20.26
C LEU A 442 -8.81 16.36 21.55
N LEU A 443 -9.87 15.84 22.18
CA LEU A 443 -9.75 15.01 23.38
C LEU A 443 -8.86 13.77 23.14
N ARG A 444 -8.97 13.14 21.97
CA ARG A 444 -8.12 12.01 21.54
C ARG A 444 -6.66 12.43 21.36
N ALA A 445 -6.42 13.53 20.66
CA ALA A 445 -5.09 14.10 20.47
C ALA A 445 -4.43 14.48 21.80
N TYR A 446 -5.18 15.02 22.77
CA TYR A 446 -4.65 15.38 24.09
C TYR A 446 -4.46 14.18 25.04
N SER A 447 -5.39 13.21 25.04
CA SER A 447 -5.42 12.13 26.05
C SER A 447 -4.68 10.86 25.64
N LEU A 448 -4.74 10.48 24.35
CA LEU A 448 -4.16 9.23 23.86
C LEU A 448 -2.84 9.44 23.12
N MET A 449 -2.72 10.50 22.32
CA MET A 449 -1.56 10.71 21.44
C MET A 449 -0.38 11.39 22.17
N GLN A 450 0.76 10.71 22.25
CA GLN A 450 1.97 11.14 22.92
C GLN A 450 3.05 11.61 21.95
N LYS A 451 3.63 12.77 22.26
CA LYS A 451 4.81 13.30 21.59
C LYS A 451 6.04 12.45 21.91
N ASP A 452 6.90 12.29 20.92
CA ASP A 452 8.11 11.46 20.91
C ASP A 452 7.86 9.94 21.07
N VAL A 453 6.59 9.51 21.02
CA VAL A 453 6.16 8.09 20.99
C VAL A 453 5.35 7.81 19.73
N ASP A 454 4.20 8.46 19.55
CA ASP A 454 3.30 8.24 18.40
C ASP A 454 3.56 9.24 17.26
N TYR A 455 4.11 10.41 17.59
CA TYR A 455 4.51 11.44 16.64
C TYR A 455 5.66 12.29 17.20
N ILE A 456 6.43 12.92 16.31
CA ILE A 456 7.36 14.00 16.65
C ILE A 456 6.92 15.31 16.01
N VAL A 457 7.44 16.43 16.51
CA VAL A 457 7.30 17.74 15.86
C VAL A 457 8.66 18.17 15.33
N LYS A 458 8.76 18.35 14.01
CA LYS A 458 10.01 18.73 13.33
C LYS A 458 9.70 19.69 12.19
N ASP A 459 10.54 20.72 12.02
CA ASP A 459 10.42 21.72 10.94
C ASP A 459 9.03 22.41 10.89
N GLN A 460 8.44 22.65 12.08
CA GLN A 460 7.04 23.09 12.28
C GLN A 460 6.00 22.18 11.59
N LYS A 461 6.19 20.86 11.63
CA LYS A 461 5.22 19.85 11.18
C LYS A 461 5.15 18.68 12.14
N VAL A 462 3.96 18.08 12.25
CA VAL A 462 3.78 16.79 12.92
C VAL A 462 4.23 15.68 11.97
N GLN A 463 5.01 14.72 12.46
CA GLN A 463 5.46 13.56 11.70
C GLN A 463 5.22 12.30 12.54
N ILE A 464 4.46 11.35 12.00
CA ILE A 464 4.09 10.11 12.71
C ILE A 464 5.34 9.26 12.96
N VAL A 465 5.40 8.63 14.12
CA VAL A 465 6.37 7.60 14.44
C VAL A 465 5.68 6.24 14.33
N ASP A 466 6.30 5.31 13.60
CA ASP A 466 5.83 3.92 13.51
C ASP A 466 6.07 3.21 14.85
N GLU A 467 4.99 2.83 15.54
CA GLU A 467 5.00 2.09 16.80
C GLU A 467 5.89 0.82 16.76
N HIS A 468 5.96 0.14 15.61
CA HIS A 468 6.67 -1.13 15.46
C HIS A 468 8.14 -0.97 15.10
N THR A 469 8.54 0.19 14.54
CA THR A 469 9.90 0.38 14.02
C THR A 469 10.62 1.61 14.57
N GLY A 470 9.95 2.46 15.35
CA GLY A 470 10.47 3.74 15.85
C GLY A 470 10.86 4.72 14.73
N ARG A 471 10.37 4.50 13.50
CA ARG A 471 10.74 5.31 12.34
C ARG A 471 9.78 6.48 12.19
N VAL A 472 10.36 7.66 11.98
CA VAL A 472 9.61 8.83 11.51
C VAL A 472 9.12 8.56 10.08
N MET A 473 7.84 8.78 9.85
CA MET A 473 7.15 8.54 8.57
C MET A 473 6.77 9.87 7.91
N PRO A 474 7.71 10.56 7.24
CA PRO A 474 7.43 11.85 6.62
C PRO A 474 6.37 11.71 5.53
N GLY A 475 5.36 12.59 5.57
CA GLY A 475 4.25 12.59 4.60
C GLY A 475 3.06 11.73 4.98
N ARG A 476 3.14 10.88 6.02
CA ARG A 476 1.95 10.21 6.60
C ARG A 476 1.21 11.12 7.57
N ARG A 477 -0.12 11.02 7.57
CA ARG A 477 -1.02 11.76 8.47
C ARG A 477 -1.99 10.79 9.14
N PHE A 478 -2.57 11.18 10.27
CA PHE A 478 -3.64 10.43 10.94
C PHE A 478 -4.98 10.83 10.30
N SER A 479 -5.87 9.85 10.10
CA SER A 479 -7.17 10.05 9.46
C SER A 479 -8.17 10.80 10.34
N SER A 480 -9.32 11.14 9.76
CA SER A 480 -10.52 11.63 10.46
C SER A 480 -10.28 12.85 11.38
N GLY A 481 -9.51 13.85 10.91
CA GLY A 481 -9.22 15.07 11.68
C GLY A 481 -8.21 14.91 12.82
N LEU A 482 -7.79 13.71 13.19
CA LEU A 482 -6.88 13.49 14.33
C LEU A 482 -5.51 14.16 14.12
N HIS A 483 -5.00 14.19 12.88
CA HIS A 483 -3.73 14.88 12.60
C HIS A 483 -3.84 16.40 12.73
N ALA A 484 -4.97 16.99 12.28
CA ALA A 484 -5.26 18.40 12.46
C ALA A 484 -5.41 18.74 13.96
N ALA A 485 -6.03 17.86 14.75
CA ALA A 485 -6.11 17.98 16.20
C ALA A 485 -4.74 17.93 16.90
N ILE A 486 -3.80 17.09 16.43
CA ILE A 486 -2.42 17.05 16.94
C ILE A 486 -1.62 18.28 16.50
N GLU A 487 -1.79 18.74 15.26
CA GLU A 487 -1.19 20.00 14.78
C GLU A 487 -1.68 21.19 15.62
N ALA A 488 -2.99 21.26 15.89
CA ALA A 488 -3.59 22.23 16.79
C ALA A 488 -2.99 22.13 18.20
N LYS A 489 -2.96 20.93 18.81
CA LYS A 489 -2.34 20.65 20.13
C LYS A 489 -0.93 21.20 20.23
N GLU A 490 -0.07 20.84 19.28
CA GLU A 490 1.34 21.22 19.24
C GLU A 490 1.59 22.68 18.79
N ARG A 491 0.53 23.44 18.51
CA ARG A 491 0.56 24.84 18.06
C ARG A 491 1.27 25.00 16.70
N VAL A 492 1.17 23.96 15.89
CA VAL A 492 1.70 23.88 14.52
C VAL A 492 0.65 24.41 13.54
N LYS A 493 1.09 24.89 12.37
CA LYS A 493 0.17 25.27 11.30
C LYS A 493 -0.58 24.03 10.82
N ILE A 494 -1.90 24.01 11.03
CA ILE A 494 -2.79 22.97 10.50
C ILE A 494 -2.69 23.00 8.96
N GLU A 495 -2.17 21.94 8.32
CA GLU A 495 -2.25 21.82 6.86
C GLU A 495 -3.59 21.19 6.48
N ARG A 496 -4.24 21.71 5.42
CA ARG A 496 -5.54 21.23 4.92
C ARG A 496 -5.63 19.70 4.88
N GLU A 497 -6.81 19.17 5.16
CA GLU A 497 -7.03 17.73 5.14
C GLU A 497 -6.67 17.11 3.78
N SER A 498 -6.21 15.86 3.85
CA SER A 498 -5.79 15.08 2.70
C SER A 498 -6.97 14.25 2.23
N GLN A 499 -7.46 14.50 1.02
CA GLN A 499 -8.58 13.76 0.43
C GLN A 499 -8.05 12.79 -0.62
N THR A 500 -8.52 11.54 -0.58
CA THR A 500 -8.30 10.53 -1.62
C THR A 500 -8.84 11.05 -2.96
N MET A 501 -7.95 11.23 -3.94
CA MET A 501 -8.29 11.62 -5.31
C MET A 501 -8.48 10.38 -6.19
N ALA A 502 -7.60 9.38 -6.01
CA ALA A 502 -7.70 8.08 -6.68
C ALA A 502 -7.04 6.99 -5.81
N GLN A 503 -7.50 5.76 -5.93
CA GLN A 503 -6.91 4.61 -5.24
C GLN A 503 -7.07 3.32 -6.04
N ILE A 504 -6.12 2.39 -5.89
CA ILE A 504 -6.19 1.02 -6.42
C ILE A 504 -5.43 0.04 -5.51
N THR A 505 -5.92 -1.19 -5.36
CA THR A 505 -5.15 -2.27 -4.69
C THR A 505 -4.07 -2.84 -5.60
N VAL A 506 -2.99 -3.36 -5.02
CA VAL A 506 -1.94 -4.07 -5.79
C VAL A 506 -2.52 -5.28 -6.52
N GLN A 507 -3.48 -5.95 -5.89
CA GLN A 507 -4.30 -7.02 -6.44
C GLN A 507 -4.96 -6.61 -7.76
N ASN A 508 -5.81 -5.59 -7.72
CA ASN A 508 -6.59 -5.19 -8.89
C ASN A 508 -5.73 -4.54 -9.98
N TYR A 509 -4.65 -3.83 -9.62
CA TYR A 509 -3.68 -3.35 -10.62
C TYR A 509 -3.06 -4.50 -11.43
N PHE A 510 -2.61 -5.58 -10.78
CA PHE A 510 -1.98 -6.70 -11.50
C PHE A 510 -2.98 -7.62 -12.20
N ARG A 511 -4.26 -7.61 -11.82
CA ARG A 511 -5.35 -8.31 -12.54
C ARG A 511 -5.71 -7.67 -13.88
N MET A 512 -5.29 -6.44 -14.17
CA MET A 512 -5.50 -5.79 -15.48
C MET A 512 -4.56 -6.31 -16.57
N TYR A 513 -3.51 -7.08 -16.23
CA TYR A 513 -2.57 -7.58 -17.22
C TYR A 513 -3.14 -8.77 -17.98
N GLU A 514 -3.10 -8.73 -19.32
CA GLU A 514 -3.52 -9.86 -20.19
C GLU A 514 -2.80 -11.16 -19.80
N LYS A 515 -1.52 -11.05 -19.44
CA LYS A 515 -0.73 -12.13 -18.86
C LYS A 515 0.10 -11.65 -17.68
N LEU A 516 0.01 -12.36 -16.56
CA LEU A 516 0.79 -12.12 -15.35
C LEU A 516 1.64 -13.35 -15.03
N ALA A 517 2.89 -13.15 -14.63
CA ALA A 517 3.79 -14.20 -14.19
C ALA A 517 4.63 -13.73 -13.00
N GLY A 518 5.25 -14.66 -12.28
CA GLY A 518 6.07 -14.31 -11.13
C GLY A 518 7.18 -15.30 -10.82
N MET A 519 8.21 -14.83 -10.14
CA MET A 519 9.28 -15.71 -9.63
C MET A 519 9.60 -15.41 -8.18
N THR A 520 9.94 -16.44 -7.41
CA THR A 520 10.36 -16.32 -6.02
C THR A 520 11.09 -17.60 -5.59
N GLY A 521 11.74 -17.58 -4.42
CA GLY A 521 12.29 -18.78 -3.78
C GLY A 521 11.28 -19.61 -2.98
N THR A 522 10.08 -19.07 -2.75
CA THR A 522 9.12 -19.57 -1.75
C THR A 522 7.68 -19.10 -2.02
N ALA A 523 7.01 -19.67 -3.03
CA ALA A 523 5.60 -19.41 -3.36
C ALA A 523 4.65 -20.51 -2.89
N ILE A 524 5.11 -21.76 -2.76
CA ILE A 524 4.28 -22.95 -2.52
C ILE A 524 3.48 -22.89 -1.20
N THR A 525 3.89 -22.05 -0.25
CA THR A 525 3.12 -21.80 0.99
C THR A 525 1.81 -21.05 0.72
N GLU A 526 1.82 -20.11 -0.23
CA GLU A 526 0.70 -19.23 -0.58
C GLU A 526 0.05 -19.61 -1.94
N ALA A 527 0.36 -20.79 -2.51
CA ALA A 527 -0.14 -21.22 -3.82
C ALA A 527 -1.68 -21.15 -3.95
N ASN A 528 -2.41 -21.37 -2.85
CA ASN A 528 -3.86 -21.22 -2.82
C ASN A 528 -4.31 -19.74 -2.94
N GLU A 529 -3.56 -18.80 -2.36
CA GLU A 529 -3.86 -17.36 -2.43
C GLU A 529 -3.54 -16.83 -3.83
N PHE A 530 -2.39 -17.22 -4.41
CA PHE A 530 -2.03 -16.89 -5.79
C PHE A 530 -3.09 -17.36 -6.80
N MET A 531 -3.56 -18.60 -6.67
CA MET A 531 -4.61 -19.15 -7.52
C MET A 531 -5.97 -18.45 -7.31
N GLN A 532 -6.36 -18.16 -6.07
CA GLN A 532 -7.67 -17.56 -5.78
C GLN A 532 -7.77 -16.07 -6.13
N ILE A 533 -6.68 -15.30 -6.02
CA ILE A 533 -6.68 -13.85 -6.27
C ILE A 533 -6.26 -13.52 -7.70
N TYR A 534 -5.26 -14.22 -8.23
CA TYR A 534 -4.58 -13.86 -9.48
C TYR A 534 -4.69 -14.93 -10.58
N GLY A 535 -5.30 -16.08 -10.31
CA GLY A 535 -5.29 -17.23 -11.24
C GLY A 535 -3.91 -17.87 -11.43
N LEU A 536 -2.90 -17.47 -10.65
CA LEU A 536 -1.51 -17.89 -10.83
C LEU A 536 -1.25 -19.25 -10.18
N ASP A 537 -0.88 -20.24 -10.99
CA ASP A 537 -0.40 -21.53 -10.49
C ASP A 537 1.08 -21.47 -10.08
N VAL A 538 1.49 -22.27 -9.10
CA VAL A 538 2.86 -22.34 -8.60
C VAL A 538 3.51 -23.65 -9.02
N VAL A 539 4.61 -23.57 -9.78
CA VAL A 539 5.43 -24.72 -10.21
C VAL A 539 6.76 -24.68 -9.47
N GLU A 540 7.05 -25.72 -8.69
CA GLU A 540 8.36 -25.88 -8.02
C GLU A 540 9.38 -26.49 -8.97
N ILE A 541 10.44 -25.72 -9.24
CA ILE A 541 11.57 -26.11 -10.07
C ILE A 541 12.67 -26.72 -9.18
N ASP A 542 13.26 -27.82 -9.63
CA ASP A 542 14.39 -28.45 -8.92
C ASP A 542 15.64 -27.56 -9.01
N THR A 543 16.49 -27.59 -7.98
CA THR A 543 17.77 -26.87 -7.97
C THR A 543 18.78 -27.49 -8.95
N ASN A 544 19.56 -26.66 -9.66
CA ASN A 544 20.62 -27.12 -10.57
C ASN A 544 21.62 -28.08 -9.90
N ARG A 545 21.89 -27.87 -8.61
CA ARG A 545 22.74 -28.74 -7.78
C ARG A 545 22.04 -29.05 -6.45
N PRO A 546 22.10 -30.29 -5.92
CA PRO A 546 21.45 -30.65 -4.67
C PRO A 546 21.90 -29.79 -3.48
N ILE A 547 20.94 -29.34 -2.67
CA ILE A 547 21.21 -28.52 -1.48
C ILE A 547 21.96 -29.36 -0.43
N GLN A 548 23.16 -28.90 -0.03
CA GLN A 548 23.97 -29.52 1.02
C GLN A 548 23.84 -28.85 2.41
N ARG A 549 23.02 -27.79 2.51
CA ARG A 549 22.83 -27.03 3.76
C ARG A 549 22.20 -27.89 4.86
N GLN A 550 22.79 -27.84 6.06
CA GLN A 550 22.25 -28.47 7.25
C GLN A 550 21.30 -27.50 7.99
N ASP A 551 20.02 -27.83 8.02
CA ASP A 551 19.00 -27.08 8.75
C ASP A 551 18.76 -27.72 10.13
N HIS A 552 19.28 -27.08 11.18
CA HIS A 552 19.15 -27.54 12.56
C HIS A 552 17.74 -27.28 13.13
N ASP A 553 17.40 -28.01 14.19
CA ASP A 553 16.22 -27.77 15.03
C ASP A 553 16.35 -26.45 15.82
N ASP A 554 15.21 -25.91 16.26
CA ASP A 554 15.16 -24.60 16.95
C ASP A 554 15.71 -24.69 18.38
N MET A 555 16.54 -23.72 18.76
CA MET A 555 17.14 -23.56 20.07
C MET A 555 16.24 -22.64 20.91
N ILE A 556 15.46 -23.21 21.83
CA ILE A 556 14.43 -22.48 22.57
C ILE A 556 14.90 -22.22 24.02
N TYR A 557 14.76 -20.97 24.44
CA TYR A 557 15.14 -20.44 25.76
C TYR A 557 13.92 -19.90 26.51
N LYS A 558 14.06 -19.75 27.82
CA LYS A 558 12.99 -19.23 28.69
C LYS A 558 12.87 -17.71 28.57
N THR A 559 13.99 -17.00 28.49
CA THR A 559 14.06 -15.53 28.43
C THR A 559 14.82 -15.01 27.21
N LYS A 560 14.51 -13.77 26.77
CA LYS A 560 15.24 -13.05 25.70
C LYS A 560 16.70 -12.84 26.08
N ARG A 561 17.02 -12.70 27.38
CA ARG A 561 18.40 -12.52 27.86
C ARG A 561 19.27 -13.75 27.61
N GLU A 562 18.75 -14.95 27.89
CA GLU A 562 19.44 -16.21 27.59
C GLU A 562 19.60 -16.39 26.08
N LYS A 563 18.51 -16.22 25.32
CA LYS A 563 18.49 -16.24 23.84
C LYS A 563 19.65 -15.42 23.26
N TYR A 564 19.72 -14.13 23.59
CA TYR A 564 20.77 -13.25 23.07
C TYR A 564 22.17 -13.61 23.55
N SER A 565 22.33 -14.11 24.77
CA SER A 565 23.64 -14.54 25.28
C SER A 565 24.17 -15.73 24.47
N ALA A 566 23.32 -16.73 24.22
CA ALA A 566 23.67 -17.89 23.40
C ALA A 566 23.92 -17.54 21.93
N CYS A 567 23.14 -16.61 21.34
CA CYS A 567 23.43 -16.08 20.00
C CYS A 567 24.83 -15.48 19.93
N ILE A 568 25.23 -14.67 20.91
CA ILE A 568 26.53 -13.99 20.94
C ILE A 568 27.67 -14.98 21.12
N GLU A 569 27.50 -16.00 21.97
CA GLU A 569 28.50 -17.07 22.14
C GLU A 569 28.69 -17.85 20.83
N LYS A 570 27.60 -18.22 20.14
CA LYS A 570 27.72 -18.90 18.84
C LYS A 570 28.38 -18.03 17.77
N ILE A 571 28.03 -16.74 17.71
CA ILE A 571 28.67 -15.79 16.78
C ILE A 571 30.17 -15.64 17.09
N LYS A 572 30.58 -15.60 18.36
CA LYS A 572 32.00 -15.57 18.76
C LYS A 572 32.73 -16.85 18.33
N GLU A 573 32.16 -18.01 18.57
CA GLU A 573 32.72 -19.31 18.19
C GLU A 573 32.99 -19.36 16.67
N LEU A 574 31.97 -19.04 15.87
CA LEU A 574 32.05 -19.03 14.41
C LEU A 574 33.01 -17.96 13.87
N SER A 575 32.99 -16.76 14.45
CA SER A 575 33.91 -15.67 14.10
C SER A 575 35.37 -16.01 14.44
N ALA A 576 35.62 -16.73 15.55
CA ALA A 576 36.95 -17.22 15.92
C ALA A 576 37.44 -18.37 15.00
N LYS A 577 36.52 -19.24 14.54
CA LYS A 577 36.77 -20.22 13.46
C LYS A 577 37.00 -19.53 12.10
N GLY A 578 36.51 -18.30 11.93
CA GLY A 578 36.55 -17.52 10.69
C GLY A 578 35.39 -17.81 9.72
N GLN A 579 34.40 -18.59 10.12
CA GLN A 579 33.25 -18.92 9.27
C GLN A 579 32.32 -17.70 9.15
N PRO A 580 31.85 -17.31 7.94
CA PRO A 580 30.96 -16.17 7.78
C PRO A 580 29.58 -16.43 8.40
N VAL A 581 29.01 -15.40 9.01
CA VAL A 581 27.72 -15.48 9.73
C VAL A 581 26.76 -14.38 9.27
N LEU A 582 25.57 -14.78 8.82
CA LEU A 582 24.44 -13.89 8.60
C LEU A 582 23.41 -14.09 9.73
N VAL A 583 23.16 -13.02 10.49
CA VAL A 583 22.19 -13.01 11.58
C VAL A 583 20.91 -12.30 11.14
N GLY A 584 19.78 -12.99 11.12
CA GLY A 584 18.48 -12.39 10.82
C GLY A 584 17.70 -12.05 12.10
N THR A 585 17.24 -10.80 12.21
CA THR A 585 16.41 -10.32 13.33
C THR A 585 15.02 -9.90 12.85
N THR A 586 14.00 -9.97 13.72
CA THR A 586 12.61 -9.64 13.33
C THR A 586 12.31 -8.14 13.33
N SER A 587 13.06 -7.35 14.11
CA SER A 587 12.88 -5.89 14.20
C SER A 587 14.21 -5.14 14.17
N VAL A 588 14.12 -3.82 13.92
CA VAL A 588 15.26 -2.88 13.98
C VAL A 588 15.77 -2.77 15.42
N GLU A 589 14.87 -2.84 16.40
CA GLU A 589 15.25 -2.78 17.81
C GLU A 589 16.05 -4.02 18.23
N GLU A 590 15.66 -5.22 17.76
CA GLU A 590 16.44 -6.44 17.97
C GLU A 590 17.85 -6.31 17.35
N SER A 591 17.96 -5.78 16.12
CA SER A 591 19.25 -5.63 15.44
C SER A 591 20.19 -4.64 16.13
N GLU A 592 19.67 -3.48 16.56
CA GLU A 592 20.45 -2.48 17.32
C GLU A 592 20.79 -2.96 18.75
N THR A 593 19.95 -3.80 19.35
CA THR A 593 20.23 -4.45 20.64
C THR A 593 21.36 -5.47 20.52
N LEU A 594 21.26 -6.38 19.55
CA LEU A 594 22.31 -7.37 19.28
C LEU A 594 23.63 -6.70 18.88
N SER A 595 23.58 -5.69 18.00
CA SER A 595 24.71 -4.84 17.61
C SER A 595 25.45 -4.27 18.83
N ARG A 596 24.73 -3.62 19.76
CA ARG A 596 25.32 -3.11 21.01
C ARG A 596 25.98 -4.20 21.85
N MET A 597 25.39 -5.39 21.93
CA MET A 597 25.95 -6.51 22.70
C MET A 597 27.19 -7.15 22.03
N LEU A 598 27.20 -7.23 20.69
CA LEU A 598 28.35 -7.69 19.90
C LEU A 598 29.53 -6.70 19.97
N ARG A 599 29.26 -5.38 19.97
CA ARG A 599 30.31 -4.35 20.20
C ARG A 599 30.95 -4.48 21.58
N ARG A 600 30.15 -4.67 22.64
CA ARG A 600 30.66 -4.96 24.00
C ARG A 600 31.51 -6.24 24.03
N SER A 601 31.14 -7.22 23.21
CA SER A 601 31.84 -8.49 23.01
C SER A 601 33.05 -8.43 22.07
N LYS A 602 33.41 -7.25 21.54
CA LYS A 602 34.52 -7.03 20.59
C LYS A 602 34.42 -7.81 19.27
N VAL A 603 33.21 -8.21 18.85
CA VAL A 603 32.97 -8.83 17.54
C VAL A 603 32.71 -7.73 16.51
N ALA A 604 33.55 -7.64 15.47
CA ALA A 604 33.32 -6.75 14.34
C ALA A 604 32.13 -7.26 13.50
N HIS A 605 31.20 -6.37 13.14
CA HIS A 605 30.00 -6.73 12.39
C HIS A 605 29.42 -5.52 11.64
N ASN A 606 28.64 -5.81 10.59
CA ASN A 606 27.82 -4.84 9.88
C ASN A 606 26.34 -4.98 10.26
N VAL A 607 25.54 -3.92 10.09
CA VAL A 607 24.09 -3.93 10.37
C VAL A 607 23.34 -3.38 9.17
N LEU A 608 22.32 -4.11 8.71
CA LEU A 608 21.49 -3.80 7.56
C LEU A 608 20.06 -3.54 8.02
N ASN A 609 19.57 -2.33 7.75
CA ASN A 609 18.34 -1.81 8.32
C ASN A 609 17.30 -1.39 7.26
N ALA A 610 17.44 -1.82 5.99
CA ALA A 610 16.54 -1.43 4.90
C ALA A 610 16.33 0.09 4.83
N LYS A 611 17.44 0.83 4.71
CA LYS A 611 17.51 2.30 4.59
C LYS A 611 18.37 2.77 3.42
N GLN A 612 19.41 2.04 3.02
CA GLN A 612 20.32 2.45 1.94
C GLN A 612 20.68 1.24 1.06
N HIS A 613 19.77 0.85 0.17
CA HIS A 613 19.83 -0.40 -0.61
C HIS A 613 21.17 -0.63 -1.33
N GLN A 614 21.76 0.39 -1.95
CA GLN A 614 23.07 0.28 -2.62
C GLN A 614 24.20 -0.13 -1.65
N LYS A 615 24.34 0.56 -0.50
CA LYS A 615 25.36 0.21 0.51
C LYS A 615 25.06 -1.13 1.17
N GLU A 616 23.79 -1.46 1.36
CA GLU A 616 23.38 -2.76 1.88
C GLU A 616 23.76 -3.89 0.93
N ALA A 617 23.61 -3.68 -0.38
CA ALA A 617 24.08 -4.62 -1.40
C ALA A 617 25.61 -4.79 -1.38
N GLU A 618 26.39 -3.71 -1.28
CA GLU A 618 27.85 -3.77 -1.15
C GLU A 618 28.31 -4.56 0.10
N ILE A 619 27.61 -4.39 1.22
CA ILE A 619 27.88 -5.14 2.46
C ILE A 619 27.50 -6.62 2.29
N ILE A 620 26.35 -6.91 1.67
CA ILE A 620 25.85 -8.28 1.45
C ILE A 620 26.76 -9.08 0.51
N GLN A 621 27.26 -8.47 -0.56
CA GLN A 621 28.22 -9.13 -1.46
C GLN A 621 29.47 -9.60 -0.71
N ARG A 622 29.92 -8.84 0.30
CA ARG A 622 31.05 -9.17 1.18
C ARG A 622 30.66 -10.00 2.41
N ALA A 623 29.38 -10.31 2.62
CA ALA A 623 28.91 -11.07 3.78
C ALA A 623 29.34 -12.55 3.75
N GLY A 624 29.69 -13.07 2.57
CA GLY A 624 30.19 -14.44 2.37
C GLY A 624 31.71 -14.58 2.47
N HIS A 625 32.44 -13.52 2.82
CA HIS A 625 33.88 -13.55 2.99
C HIS A 625 34.26 -14.01 4.41
N LYS A 626 35.46 -14.60 4.53
CA LYS A 626 35.99 -15.10 5.82
C LYS A 626 35.90 -14.08 6.96
N SER A 627 35.48 -14.55 8.13
CA SER A 627 35.27 -13.78 9.37
C SER A 627 34.23 -12.65 9.29
N SER A 628 33.45 -12.56 8.21
CA SER A 628 32.37 -11.57 8.09
C SER A 628 31.19 -11.91 9.00
N VAL A 629 30.73 -10.94 9.78
CA VAL A 629 29.49 -11.03 10.58
C VAL A 629 28.56 -9.92 10.13
N THR A 630 27.38 -10.28 9.66
CA THR A 630 26.39 -9.33 9.12
C THR A 630 25.04 -9.54 9.80
N ILE A 631 24.48 -8.49 10.38
CA ILE A 631 23.14 -8.49 10.97
C ILE A 631 22.17 -7.91 9.94
N SER A 632 21.09 -8.63 9.63
CA SER A 632 20.03 -8.24 8.72
C SER A 632 18.71 -8.11 9.48
N THR A 633 18.15 -6.90 9.52
CA THR A 633 16.78 -6.70 9.99
C THR A 633 15.80 -7.22 8.92
N ASN A 634 14.92 -8.14 9.29
CA ASN A 634 14.01 -8.87 8.39
C ASN A 634 14.77 -9.39 7.16
N MET A 635 14.51 -8.78 6.00
CA MET A 635 15.07 -9.17 4.70
C MET A 635 15.92 -8.06 4.05
N ALA A 636 16.56 -7.21 4.86
CA ALA A 636 17.51 -6.22 4.34
C ALA A 636 18.55 -6.91 3.42
N GLY A 637 18.92 -6.25 2.32
CA GLY A 637 19.77 -6.88 1.30
C GLY A 637 19.10 -7.95 0.43
N ARG A 638 17.77 -7.94 0.26
CA ARG A 638 17.06 -8.78 -0.72
C ARG A 638 17.53 -8.53 -2.17
N GLY A 639 17.33 -9.51 -3.04
CA GLY A 639 17.75 -9.49 -4.44
C GLY A 639 19.26 -9.52 -4.67
N THR A 640 20.10 -9.45 -3.62
CA THR A 640 21.56 -9.52 -3.73
C THR A 640 22.08 -10.90 -3.31
N ASP A 641 23.00 -11.44 -4.11
CA ASP A 641 23.63 -12.74 -3.86
C ASP A 641 24.78 -12.65 -2.85
N ILE A 642 24.97 -13.71 -2.06
CA ILE A 642 26.09 -13.84 -1.11
C ILE A 642 27.05 -14.87 -1.68
N LYS A 643 28.07 -14.39 -2.39
CA LYS A 643 29.12 -15.26 -2.93
C LYS A 643 30.11 -15.61 -1.83
N LEU A 644 30.43 -16.90 -1.72
CA LEU A 644 31.46 -17.40 -0.80
C LEU A 644 32.83 -17.36 -1.47
N ASP A 645 33.83 -16.88 -0.74
CA ASP A 645 35.23 -17.11 -1.09
C ASP A 645 35.64 -18.58 -0.83
N ASN A 646 36.73 -19.05 -1.46
CA ASN A 646 37.16 -20.44 -1.33
C ASN A 646 37.44 -20.82 0.14
N GLU A 647 38.04 -19.92 0.91
CA GLU A 647 38.31 -20.14 2.33
C GLU A 647 37.02 -20.35 3.15
N SER A 648 35.95 -19.60 2.85
CA SER A 648 34.66 -19.77 3.53
C SER A 648 33.95 -21.05 3.14
N LYS A 649 34.13 -21.55 1.90
CA LYS A 649 33.63 -22.87 1.50
C LYS A 649 34.30 -23.98 2.32
N ASP A 650 35.62 -23.93 2.44
CA ASP A 650 36.41 -24.90 3.24
C ASP A 650 36.05 -24.87 4.73
N LEU A 651 35.63 -23.70 5.25
CA LEU A 651 35.20 -23.54 6.65
C LEU A 651 33.78 -24.07 6.94
N GLY A 652 33.08 -24.63 5.95
CA GLY A 652 31.71 -25.16 6.07
C GLY A 652 30.62 -24.26 5.48
N GLY A 653 31.00 -23.20 4.76
CA GLY A 653 30.08 -22.27 4.12
C GLY A 653 29.38 -21.29 5.06
N LEU A 654 28.38 -20.57 4.53
CA LEU A 654 27.66 -19.54 5.28
C LEU A 654 26.82 -20.14 6.41
N PHE A 655 26.98 -19.58 7.61
CA PHE A 655 26.13 -19.90 8.76
C PHE A 655 24.98 -18.89 8.90
N ILE A 656 23.74 -19.38 8.98
CA ILE A 656 22.54 -18.57 9.17
C ILE A 656 22.03 -18.70 10.60
N LEU A 657 21.90 -17.57 11.29
CA LEU A 657 21.37 -17.50 12.66
C LEU A 657 20.11 -16.61 12.68
N GLY A 658 18.94 -17.19 12.92
CA GLY A 658 17.72 -16.40 13.20
C GLY A 658 17.60 -16.10 14.70
N THR A 659 17.35 -14.84 15.09
CA THR A 659 17.10 -14.45 16.51
C THR A 659 15.62 -14.51 16.92
N GLY A 660 14.76 -14.92 16.00
CA GLY A 660 13.31 -14.98 16.16
C GLY A 660 12.69 -15.69 14.97
N ARG A 661 11.44 -16.12 15.12
CA ARG A 661 10.59 -16.61 14.03
C ARG A 661 9.75 -15.44 13.51
N HIS A 662 9.68 -15.27 12.19
CA HIS A 662 8.77 -14.30 11.59
C HIS A 662 7.32 -14.82 11.66
N GLU A 663 6.35 -13.92 11.48
CA GLU A 663 4.93 -14.28 11.39
C GLU A 663 4.65 -15.35 10.32
N SER A 664 5.33 -15.24 9.18
CA SER A 664 5.26 -16.20 8.09
C SER A 664 6.51 -17.06 8.03
N ARG A 665 6.28 -18.37 7.83
CA ARG A 665 7.31 -19.37 7.59
C ARG A 665 8.11 -19.09 6.30
N ARG A 666 7.49 -18.41 5.34
CA ARG A 666 8.09 -18.02 4.06
C ARG A 666 9.37 -17.18 4.26
N ILE A 667 9.29 -16.18 5.14
CA ILE A 667 10.40 -15.27 5.44
C ILE A 667 11.55 -16.03 6.12
N ASP A 668 11.24 -16.96 7.03
CA ASP A 668 12.25 -17.83 7.64
C ASP A 668 12.96 -18.71 6.60
N LEU A 669 12.22 -19.27 5.63
CA LEU A 669 12.79 -20.07 4.55
C LEU A 669 13.68 -19.23 3.62
N GLN A 670 13.32 -17.97 3.37
CA GLN A 670 14.14 -17.03 2.60
C GLN A 670 15.44 -16.65 3.33
N LEU A 671 15.40 -16.48 4.66
CA LEU A 671 16.59 -16.30 5.49
C LEU A 671 17.50 -17.53 5.41
N ARG A 672 16.95 -18.75 5.55
CA ARG A 672 17.72 -20.01 5.38
C ARG A 672 18.31 -20.14 3.97
N GLY A 673 17.55 -19.77 2.93
CA GLY A 673 17.97 -19.71 1.53
C GLY A 673 19.05 -18.67 1.20
N ARG A 674 19.61 -17.98 2.20
CA ARG A 674 20.86 -17.21 2.06
C ARG A 674 22.09 -18.12 2.02
N ALA A 675 22.05 -19.30 2.63
CA ALA A 675 23.11 -20.31 2.59
C ALA A 675 22.74 -21.53 1.72
N GLY A 676 23.76 -22.27 1.28
CA GLY A 676 23.61 -23.51 0.51
C GLY A 676 23.24 -23.34 -0.97
N ARG A 677 23.74 -22.28 -1.61
CA ARG A 677 23.42 -21.92 -3.01
C ARG A 677 24.25 -22.73 -3.98
N GLN A 678 23.68 -23.16 -5.11
CA GLN A 678 24.36 -23.99 -6.12
C GLN A 678 25.10 -25.21 -5.51
N GLY A 679 24.53 -25.81 -4.48
CA GLY A 679 25.08 -26.97 -3.78
C GLY A 679 26.26 -26.68 -2.83
N ASP A 680 26.59 -25.42 -2.55
CA ASP A 680 27.56 -25.07 -1.51
C ASP A 680 27.15 -25.62 -0.13
N ALA A 681 28.13 -25.83 0.74
CA ALA A 681 27.91 -26.13 2.14
C ALA A 681 27.29 -24.93 2.90
N GLY A 682 26.72 -25.19 4.05
CA GLY A 682 26.22 -24.16 4.96
C GLY A 682 25.37 -24.75 6.08
N GLU A 683 25.00 -23.92 7.03
CA GLU A 683 24.20 -24.31 8.20
C GLU A 683 23.12 -23.26 8.48
N SER A 684 21.98 -23.68 9.05
CA SER A 684 20.99 -22.75 9.60
C SER A 684 20.42 -23.20 10.94
N VAL A 685 20.21 -22.24 11.85
CA VAL A 685 19.61 -22.46 13.17
C VAL A 685 18.83 -21.23 13.60
N PHE A 686 17.77 -21.42 14.40
CA PHE A 686 16.96 -20.34 14.94
C PHE A 686 16.99 -20.40 16.47
N TYR A 687 17.24 -19.25 17.10
CA TYR A 687 17.27 -19.06 18.55
C TYR A 687 16.02 -18.29 18.96
N LEU A 688 15.22 -18.83 19.88
CA LEU A 688 13.90 -18.34 20.24
C LEU A 688 13.72 -18.22 21.76
N SER A 689 12.84 -17.33 22.20
CA SER A 689 12.44 -17.17 23.61
C SER A 689 10.92 -17.36 23.77
N LEU A 690 10.48 -17.88 24.91
CA LEU A 690 9.04 -17.84 25.28
C LEU A 690 8.47 -16.42 25.33
N GLU A 691 9.32 -15.42 25.59
CA GLU A 691 8.97 -13.99 25.63
C GLU A 691 8.90 -13.34 24.23
N ASP A 692 9.24 -14.05 23.16
CA ASP A 692 9.15 -13.51 21.79
C ASP A 692 7.68 -13.34 21.39
N ASP A 693 7.37 -12.31 20.59
CA ASP A 693 6.00 -11.87 20.36
C ASP A 693 5.12 -12.95 19.71
N LEU A 694 5.69 -13.77 18.81
CA LEU A 694 5.02 -14.94 18.24
C LEU A 694 4.68 -15.99 19.30
N MET A 695 5.50 -16.17 20.33
CA MET A 695 5.24 -17.13 21.42
C MET A 695 4.18 -16.60 22.39
N ARG A 696 4.22 -15.29 22.70
CA ARG A 696 3.19 -14.60 23.51
C ARG A 696 1.80 -14.70 22.88
N LEU A 697 1.70 -14.56 21.55
CA LEU A 697 0.43 -14.65 20.82
C LEU A 697 -0.19 -16.06 20.79
N PHE A 698 0.60 -17.12 21.03
CA PHE A 698 0.15 -18.51 20.87
C PHE A 698 0.43 -19.41 22.09
N GLY A 699 -0.07 -18.98 23.25
CA GLY A 699 -0.30 -19.89 24.38
C GLY A 699 0.97 -20.33 25.11
N SER A 700 1.88 -19.37 25.34
CA SER A 700 3.03 -19.46 26.25
C SER A 700 2.76 -20.33 27.48
N ASP A 701 1.63 -20.11 28.16
CA ASP A 701 1.28 -20.72 29.44
C ASP A 701 1.22 -22.25 29.38
N ARG A 702 0.84 -22.84 28.23
CA ARG A 702 0.74 -24.29 28.09
C ARG A 702 2.10 -24.94 27.82
N ILE A 703 3.03 -24.20 27.21
CA ILE A 703 4.42 -24.62 26.98
C ILE A 703 5.23 -24.41 28.27
N ALA A 704 5.11 -23.25 28.92
CA ALA A 704 5.70 -22.94 30.20
C ALA A 704 5.30 -23.97 31.29
N LYS A 705 4.01 -24.28 31.45
CA LYS A 705 3.53 -25.31 32.40
C LYS A 705 4.06 -26.73 32.11
N VAL A 706 4.54 -27.01 30.89
CA VAL A 706 5.23 -28.27 30.57
C VAL A 706 6.72 -28.17 30.93
N MET A 707 7.36 -27.03 30.66
CA MET A 707 8.76 -26.78 31.03
C MET A 707 8.97 -26.79 32.55
N ASP A 708 8.11 -26.13 33.32
CA ASP A 708 8.13 -26.13 34.79
C ASP A 708 7.99 -27.56 35.34
N ARG A 709 7.17 -28.40 34.68
CA ARG A 709 6.97 -29.81 35.04
C ARG A 709 8.13 -30.71 34.63
N MET A 710 8.92 -30.32 33.63
CA MET A 710 10.13 -31.02 33.21
C MET A 710 11.37 -30.64 34.03
N GLY A 711 11.27 -29.63 34.91
CA GLY A 711 12.37 -29.24 35.81
C GLY A 711 13.57 -28.60 35.12
N ILE A 712 13.35 -28.02 33.93
CA ILE A 712 14.38 -27.40 33.08
C ILE A 712 14.93 -26.16 33.80
N LYS A 713 16.25 -26.10 33.95
CA LYS A 713 16.92 -25.03 34.69
C LYS A 713 17.17 -23.81 33.81
N ASP A 714 17.27 -22.64 34.44
CA ASP A 714 17.67 -21.41 33.75
C ASP A 714 19.02 -21.63 33.05
N GLY A 715 19.09 -21.30 31.75
CA GLY A 715 20.22 -21.57 30.86
C GLY A 715 20.19 -22.89 30.07
N GLU A 716 19.30 -23.84 30.35
CA GLU A 716 19.20 -25.09 29.56
C GLU A 716 18.45 -24.88 28.22
N VAL A 717 19.03 -25.38 27.12
CA VAL A 717 18.47 -25.23 25.77
C VAL A 717 17.43 -26.32 25.48
N ILE A 718 16.25 -25.92 24.99
CA ILE A 718 15.20 -26.86 24.59
C ILE A 718 15.26 -27.10 23.09
N THR A 719 15.78 -28.26 22.70
CA THR A 719 15.72 -28.78 21.33
C THR A 719 14.74 -29.94 21.27
N HIS A 720 13.48 -29.67 20.89
CA HIS A 720 12.48 -30.74 20.78
C HIS A 720 11.50 -30.51 19.62
N SER A 721 11.49 -31.44 18.66
CA SER A 721 10.70 -31.34 17.42
C SER A 721 9.19 -31.14 17.64
N MET A 722 8.65 -31.45 18.82
CA MET A 722 7.26 -31.13 19.19
C MET A 722 7.02 -29.61 19.27
N VAL A 723 7.96 -28.86 19.86
CA VAL A 723 7.83 -27.41 20.06
C VAL A 723 8.00 -26.68 18.72
N THR A 724 8.99 -27.07 17.91
CA THR A 724 9.16 -26.62 16.52
C THR A 724 7.87 -26.83 15.70
N LYS A 725 7.20 -27.98 15.85
CA LYS A 725 5.90 -28.25 15.18
C LYS A 725 4.76 -27.39 15.72
N SER A 726 4.75 -27.02 16.99
CA SER A 726 3.77 -26.09 17.57
C SER A 726 3.96 -24.67 17.05
N ILE A 727 5.21 -24.21 16.94
CA ILE A 727 5.56 -22.91 16.35
C ILE A 727 5.12 -22.85 14.88
N GLN A 728 5.37 -23.91 14.10
CA GLN A 728 4.90 -23.99 12.71
C GLN A 728 3.36 -23.98 12.58
N ARG A 729 2.61 -24.40 13.61
CA ARG A 729 1.14 -24.28 13.64
C ARG A 729 0.70 -22.85 14.00
N ALA A 730 1.45 -22.17 14.87
CA ALA A 730 1.23 -20.75 15.20
C ALA A 730 1.41 -19.89 13.95
N GLN A 731 2.55 -20.01 13.24
CA GLN A 731 2.81 -19.31 11.97
C GLN A 731 1.67 -19.51 10.96
N LYS A 732 1.26 -20.76 10.70
CA LYS A 732 0.13 -21.05 9.80
C LYS A 732 -1.20 -20.41 10.20
N LYS A 733 -1.43 -20.19 11.50
CA LYS A 733 -2.63 -19.51 12.00
C LYS A 733 -2.52 -17.99 11.84
N VAL A 734 -1.32 -17.40 11.92
CA VAL A 734 -1.07 -16.00 11.56
C VAL A 734 -1.21 -15.78 10.05
N GLU A 735 -0.59 -16.65 9.24
CA GLU A 735 -0.68 -16.62 7.77
C GLU A 735 -2.15 -16.67 7.31
N ALA A 736 -2.95 -17.61 7.83
CA ALA A 736 -4.38 -17.71 7.53
C ALA A 736 -5.20 -16.49 7.98
N ARG A 737 -4.86 -15.87 9.12
CA ARG A 737 -5.50 -14.61 9.56
C ARG A 737 -5.15 -13.46 8.60
N ASN A 738 -3.88 -13.31 8.26
CA ASN A 738 -3.40 -12.25 7.37
C ASN A 738 -3.98 -12.41 5.95
N PHE A 739 -4.13 -13.64 5.45
CA PHE A 739 -4.85 -13.94 4.22
C PHE A 739 -6.33 -13.51 4.29
N SER A 740 -7.04 -13.82 5.39
CA SER A 740 -8.44 -13.40 5.56
C SER A 740 -8.60 -11.88 5.52
N ILE A 741 -7.66 -11.13 6.11
CA ILE A 741 -7.66 -9.66 6.08
C ILE A 741 -7.46 -9.15 4.65
N ARG A 742 -6.45 -9.65 3.92
CA ARG A 742 -6.21 -9.27 2.51
C ARG A 742 -7.38 -9.64 1.59
N LYS A 743 -7.97 -10.82 1.80
CA LYS A 743 -9.13 -11.27 1.04
C LYS A 743 -10.33 -10.35 1.24
N HIS A 744 -10.65 -9.98 2.48
CA HIS A 744 -11.73 -9.02 2.72
C HIS A 744 -11.42 -7.64 2.13
N LEU A 745 -10.19 -7.13 2.26
CA LEU A 745 -9.80 -5.86 1.63
C LEU A 745 -10.05 -5.88 0.11
N LEU A 746 -9.69 -6.99 -0.55
CA LEU A 746 -9.96 -7.20 -1.98
C LEU A 746 -11.46 -7.29 -2.29
N GLU A 747 -12.24 -8.02 -1.50
CA GLU A 747 -13.69 -8.15 -1.70
C GLU A 747 -14.43 -6.79 -1.67
N TYR A 748 -13.95 -5.84 -0.87
CA TYR A 748 -14.45 -4.45 -0.88
C TYR A 748 -13.91 -3.63 -2.06
N ASP A 749 -12.61 -3.72 -2.38
CA ASP A 749 -12.04 -3.00 -3.54
C ASP A 749 -12.54 -3.52 -4.89
N ASP A 750 -12.98 -4.77 -5.00
CA ASP A 750 -13.61 -5.32 -6.22
C ASP A 750 -14.90 -4.57 -6.59
N VAL A 751 -15.68 -4.14 -5.58
CA VAL A 751 -16.87 -3.30 -5.78
C VAL A 751 -16.47 -1.93 -6.32
N MET A 752 -15.44 -1.34 -5.72
CA MET A 752 -14.86 -0.08 -6.18
C MET A 752 -14.22 -0.21 -7.56
N ASN A 753 -13.68 -1.38 -7.90
CA ASN A 753 -12.98 -1.61 -9.16
C ASN A 753 -13.95 -1.61 -10.35
N SER A 754 -15.09 -2.32 -10.25
CA SER A 754 -16.11 -2.27 -11.30
C SER A 754 -16.67 -0.86 -11.52
N GLN A 755 -16.82 -0.06 -10.45
CA GLN A 755 -17.23 1.34 -10.54
C GLN A 755 -16.14 2.22 -11.17
N ARG A 756 -14.89 2.04 -10.71
CA ARG A 756 -13.68 2.72 -11.21
C ARG A 756 -13.47 2.49 -12.71
N GLU A 757 -13.65 1.25 -13.17
CA GLU A 757 -13.50 0.85 -14.56
C GLU A 757 -14.48 1.60 -15.47
N LEU A 758 -15.76 1.66 -15.12
CA LEU A 758 -16.78 2.44 -15.85
C LEU A 758 -16.41 3.93 -15.92
N VAL A 759 -16.00 4.53 -14.80
CA VAL A 759 -15.61 5.95 -14.72
C VAL A 759 -14.34 6.23 -15.53
N TYR A 760 -13.33 5.35 -15.44
CA TYR A 760 -12.05 5.52 -16.13
C TYR A 760 -12.18 5.26 -17.63
N ASN A 761 -12.98 4.29 -18.07
CA ASN A 761 -13.27 4.06 -19.48
C ASN A 761 -13.98 5.28 -20.09
N ARG A 762 -14.99 5.83 -19.41
CA ARG A 762 -15.67 7.06 -19.84
C ARG A 762 -14.74 8.29 -19.84
N ARG A 763 -13.78 8.39 -18.91
CA ARG A 763 -12.75 9.43 -18.93
C ARG A 763 -11.79 9.26 -20.11
N ASN A 764 -11.25 8.06 -20.32
CA ASN A 764 -10.29 7.77 -21.38
C ASN A 764 -10.93 7.96 -22.76
N PHE A 765 -12.22 7.62 -22.92
CA PHE A 765 -13.00 7.95 -24.12
C PHE A 765 -13.03 9.47 -24.38
N ALA A 766 -13.40 10.29 -23.39
CA ALA A 766 -13.37 11.76 -23.53
C ALA A 766 -11.96 12.32 -23.80
N LEU A 767 -10.91 11.63 -23.34
CA LEU A 767 -9.51 12.02 -23.49
C LEU A 767 -8.94 11.71 -24.86
N HIS A 768 -9.35 10.59 -25.48
CA HIS A 768 -8.79 10.08 -26.74
C HIS A 768 -9.69 10.25 -27.95
N ASP A 769 -11.02 10.24 -27.80
CA ASP A 769 -11.91 10.37 -28.96
C ASP A 769 -11.82 11.79 -29.56
N THR A 770 -11.83 11.83 -30.89
CA THR A 770 -11.96 13.04 -31.70
C THR A 770 -13.38 13.60 -31.66
N ASN A 771 -14.41 12.76 -31.51
CA ASN A 771 -15.82 13.16 -31.53
C ASN A 771 -16.46 13.19 -30.14
N ILE A 772 -16.12 14.23 -29.35
CA ILE A 772 -16.71 14.41 -28.01
C ILE A 772 -18.24 14.57 -28.01
N SER A 773 -18.81 15.04 -29.13
CA SER A 773 -20.26 15.21 -29.29
C SER A 773 -21.02 13.88 -29.26
N LYS A 774 -20.39 12.76 -29.66
CA LYS A 774 -21.00 11.42 -29.51
C LYS A 774 -21.17 11.06 -28.04
N LEU A 775 -20.12 11.21 -27.23
CA LEU A 775 -20.19 10.99 -25.78
C LEU A 775 -21.19 11.95 -25.12
N PHE A 776 -21.17 13.23 -25.49
CA PHE A 776 -22.07 14.20 -24.87
C PHE A 776 -23.55 13.92 -25.19
N ASN A 777 -23.87 13.38 -26.38
CA ASN A 777 -25.22 12.91 -26.68
C ASN A 777 -25.62 11.69 -25.84
N SER A 778 -24.75 10.69 -25.65
CA SER A 778 -25.09 9.54 -24.79
C SER A 778 -25.30 9.98 -23.33
N ILE A 779 -24.51 10.93 -22.83
CA ILE A 779 -24.71 11.54 -21.49
C ILE A 779 -26.08 12.20 -21.35
N ILE A 780 -26.58 12.85 -22.41
CA ILE A 780 -27.91 13.47 -22.42
C ILE A 780 -29.00 12.40 -22.49
N GLU A 781 -28.82 11.36 -23.30
CA GLU A 781 -29.78 10.25 -23.43
C GLU A 781 -29.90 9.48 -22.10
N GLU A 782 -28.78 9.06 -21.51
CA GLU A 782 -28.70 8.48 -20.15
C GLU A 782 -29.43 9.35 -19.11
N TYR A 783 -29.15 10.66 -19.08
CA TYR A 783 -29.77 11.57 -18.11
C TYR A 783 -31.29 11.70 -18.29
N LEU A 784 -31.76 11.85 -19.54
CA LEU A 784 -33.19 11.99 -19.82
C LEU A 784 -33.94 10.69 -19.50
N ASP A 785 -33.31 9.55 -19.75
CA ASP A 785 -33.86 8.25 -19.42
C ASP A 785 -33.99 8.06 -17.89
N ASP A 786 -32.91 8.30 -17.13
CA ASP A 786 -32.92 8.26 -15.67
C ASP A 786 -33.91 9.27 -15.06
N LEU A 787 -34.01 10.48 -15.64
CA LEU A 787 -34.89 11.54 -15.15
C LEU A 787 -36.37 11.15 -15.30
N ILE A 788 -36.76 10.58 -16.45
CA ILE A 788 -38.14 10.08 -16.66
C ILE A 788 -38.43 8.95 -15.67
N ASP A 789 -37.51 8.01 -15.50
CA ASP A 789 -37.72 6.86 -14.62
C ASP A 789 -37.81 7.31 -13.15
N ASN A 790 -37.01 8.28 -12.71
CA ASN A 790 -37.09 8.90 -11.37
C ASN A 790 -38.44 9.60 -11.14
N HIS A 791 -38.90 10.44 -12.09
CA HIS A 791 -40.17 11.18 -11.96
C HIS A 791 -41.42 10.32 -12.17
N THR A 792 -41.28 9.08 -12.63
CA THR A 792 -42.38 8.11 -12.82
C THR A 792 -42.39 6.98 -11.79
N ASN A 793 -41.53 7.04 -10.75
CA ASN A 793 -41.31 5.95 -9.79
C ASN A 793 -40.97 4.60 -10.48
N GLY A 794 -40.25 4.65 -11.61
CA GLY A 794 -39.85 3.50 -12.40
C GLY A 794 -40.92 2.91 -13.33
N SER A 795 -42.05 3.61 -13.58
CA SER A 795 -43.00 3.18 -14.61
C SER A 795 -42.50 3.45 -16.04
N GLY A 796 -41.59 4.43 -16.20
CA GLY A 796 -41.01 4.86 -17.49
C GLY A 796 -42.02 5.55 -18.43
N ASN A 797 -43.28 5.68 -18.01
CA ASN A 797 -44.38 6.23 -18.78
C ASN A 797 -44.52 7.73 -18.51
N ILE A 798 -44.22 8.55 -19.52
CA ILE A 798 -44.20 10.02 -19.45
C ILE A 798 -45.51 10.66 -18.94
N LYS A 799 -46.63 9.92 -18.95
CA LYS A 799 -47.94 10.38 -18.44
C LYS A 799 -48.09 10.29 -16.92
N ASP A 800 -47.21 9.55 -16.25
CA ASP A 800 -47.21 9.35 -14.80
C ASP A 800 -46.27 10.32 -14.07
N VAL A 801 -45.65 11.26 -14.82
CA VAL A 801 -44.71 12.28 -14.35
C VAL A 801 -45.43 13.39 -13.59
N ASP A 802 -44.85 13.86 -12.46
CA ASP A 802 -45.23 15.16 -11.88
C ASP A 802 -44.69 16.28 -12.77
N TRP A 803 -45.59 16.82 -13.61
CA TRP A 803 -45.21 17.72 -14.70
C TRP A 803 -44.59 19.04 -14.20
N ASP A 804 -45.01 19.55 -13.04
CA ASP A 804 -44.50 20.82 -12.49
C ASP A 804 -43.04 20.65 -12.04
N ASP A 805 -42.73 19.62 -11.25
CA ASP A 805 -41.38 19.36 -10.75
C ASP A 805 -40.44 18.93 -11.90
N PHE A 806 -40.93 18.16 -12.88
CA PHE A 806 -40.19 17.79 -14.09
C PHE A 806 -39.86 18.99 -14.99
N CYS A 807 -40.79 19.94 -15.15
CA CYS A 807 -40.54 21.20 -15.83
C CYS A 807 -39.44 22.02 -15.16
N ILE A 808 -39.47 22.10 -13.82
CA ILE A 808 -38.47 22.83 -13.03
C ILE A 808 -37.08 22.19 -13.20
N GLU A 809 -36.98 20.86 -13.19
CA GLU A 809 -35.69 20.16 -13.31
C GLU A 809 -35.08 20.23 -14.72
N ILE A 810 -35.91 20.10 -15.77
CA ILE A 810 -35.48 20.33 -17.16
C ILE A 810 -35.05 21.78 -17.36
N LEU A 811 -35.80 22.75 -16.79
CA LEU A 811 -35.43 24.16 -16.85
C LEU A 811 -34.11 24.41 -16.13
N ASP A 812 -33.92 23.92 -14.89
CA ASP A 812 -32.68 24.07 -14.13
C ASP A 812 -31.47 23.52 -14.92
N THR A 813 -31.59 22.32 -15.46
CA THR A 813 -30.49 21.57 -16.10
C THR A 813 -30.18 22.07 -17.51
N PHE A 814 -31.16 22.12 -18.41
CA PHE A 814 -30.92 22.52 -19.81
C PHE A 814 -31.11 24.02 -20.08
N GLY A 815 -31.80 24.75 -19.20
CA GLY A 815 -32.26 26.11 -19.49
C GLY A 815 -33.42 26.16 -20.50
N ILE A 816 -34.11 25.04 -20.70
CA ILE A 816 -35.22 24.88 -21.64
C ILE A 816 -36.55 24.91 -20.86
N ASP A 817 -37.50 25.75 -21.28
CA ASP A 817 -38.86 25.74 -20.75
C ASP A 817 -39.75 24.80 -21.57
N ILE A 818 -40.29 23.77 -20.90
CA ILE A 818 -41.21 22.78 -21.49
C ILE A 818 -42.66 22.90 -20.97
N ALA A 819 -42.98 23.87 -20.10
CA ALA A 819 -44.33 24.00 -19.54
C ALA A 819 -45.41 24.16 -20.63
N SER A 820 -45.06 24.85 -21.73
CA SER A 820 -45.98 25.11 -22.86
C SER A 820 -46.26 23.91 -23.79
N ILE A 821 -45.63 22.75 -23.59
CA ILE A 821 -45.72 21.59 -24.49
C ILE A 821 -46.34 20.33 -23.88
N GLU A 822 -46.79 20.37 -22.62
CA GLU A 822 -47.51 19.28 -21.91
C GLU A 822 -48.54 18.58 -22.80
N SER A 823 -49.52 19.34 -23.30
CA SER A 823 -50.61 18.87 -24.17
C SER A 823 -50.19 18.25 -25.52
N LYS A 824 -48.90 18.31 -25.88
CA LYS A 824 -48.33 17.78 -27.12
C LYS A 824 -47.47 16.54 -26.90
N ILE A 825 -47.13 16.20 -25.66
CA ILE A 825 -46.31 15.05 -25.31
C ILE A 825 -47.23 13.90 -24.90
N ASN A 826 -47.30 12.86 -25.73
CA ASN A 826 -48.13 11.68 -25.47
C ASN A 826 -47.30 10.41 -25.24
N THR A 827 -46.04 10.42 -25.67
CA THR A 827 -45.09 9.30 -25.61
C THR A 827 -43.70 9.80 -25.20
N ARG A 828 -42.84 8.87 -24.74
CA ARG A 828 -41.41 9.14 -24.47
C ARG A 828 -40.72 9.74 -25.71
N ASP A 829 -41.04 9.22 -26.89
CA ASP A 829 -40.49 9.68 -28.17
C ASP A 829 -40.92 11.12 -28.50
N ASP A 830 -42.16 11.53 -28.21
CA ASP A 830 -42.60 12.92 -28.43
C ASP A 830 -41.78 13.92 -27.60
N PHE A 831 -41.50 13.56 -26.34
CA PHE A 831 -40.68 14.35 -25.43
C PHE A 831 -39.23 14.41 -25.89
N LEU A 832 -38.59 13.26 -26.14
CA LEU A 832 -37.20 13.18 -26.60
C LEU A 832 -37.00 13.93 -27.92
N ASN A 833 -37.92 13.80 -28.87
CA ASN A 833 -37.87 14.55 -30.13
C ASN A 833 -38.02 16.07 -29.95
N ASN A 834 -38.74 16.53 -28.91
CA ASN A 834 -38.85 17.96 -28.63
C ASN A 834 -37.57 18.48 -27.97
N ILE A 835 -37.10 17.82 -26.90
CA ILE A 835 -35.85 18.15 -26.21
C ILE A 835 -34.68 18.14 -27.21
N ASN A 836 -34.54 17.12 -28.05
CA ASN A 836 -33.46 17.05 -29.03
C ASN A 836 -33.47 18.24 -30.00
N LYS A 837 -34.62 18.66 -30.52
CA LYS A 837 -34.69 19.86 -31.39
C LYS A 837 -34.25 21.14 -30.68
N GLN A 838 -34.62 21.30 -29.41
CA GLN A 838 -34.26 22.49 -28.62
C GLN A 838 -32.79 22.44 -28.18
N LYS A 839 -32.28 21.28 -27.75
CA LYS A 839 -30.89 21.07 -27.35
C LYS A 839 -29.95 21.35 -28.54
N ASP A 840 -30.25 20.81 -29.73
CA ASP A 840 -29.39 20.92 -30.91
C ASP A 840 -29.31 22.38 -31.38
N SER A 841 -30.42 23.13 -31.31
CA SER A 841 -30.44 24.56 -31.57
C SER A 841 -29.49 25.35 -30.66
N ILE A 842 -29.52 25.08 -29.34
CA ILE A 842 -28.65 25.74 -28.37
C ILE A 842 -27.18 25.34 -28.57
N LEU A 843 -26.90 24.05 -28.82
CA LEU A 843 -25.54 23.54 -28.99
C LEU A 843 -24.91 24.05 -30.30
N ASN A 844 -25.66 24.06 -31.41
CA ASN A 844 -25.19 24.63 -32.67
C ASN A 844 -24.91 26.13 -32.52
N TYR A 845 -25.81 26.90 -31.90
CA TYR A 845 -25.56 28.32 -31.62
C TYR A 845 -24.29 28.54 -30.78
N LYS A 846 -24.07 27.74 -29.72
CA LYS A 846 -22.83 27.84 -28.91
C LYS A 846 -21.58 27.50 -29.72
N ASN A 847 -21.63 26.46 -30.55
CA ASN A 847 -20.53 26.05 -31.40
C ASN A 847 -20.19 27.13 -32.45
N GLU A 848 -21.18 27.62 -33.20
CA GLU A 848 -21.04 28.68 -34.21
C GLU A 848 -20.59 30.03 -33.59
N SER A 849 -20.97 30.30 -32.34
CA SER A 849 -20.55 31.52 -31.64
C SER A 849 -19.05 31.55 -31.33
N LEU A 850 -18.36 30.41 -31.38
CA LEU A 850 -16.96 30.24 -30.98
C LEU A 850 -16.05 29.85 -32.16
N PRO A 851 -14.73 30.09 -32.06
CA PRO A 851 -13.76 29.49 -32.98
C PRO A 851 -13.79 27.95 -32.93
N GLU A 852 -13.47 27.34 -34.06
CA GLU A 852 -13.42 25.88 -34.27
C GLU A 852 -12.61 25.16 -33.18
N GLY A 853 -13.13 24.04 -32.68
CA GLY A 853 -12.52 23.22 -31.62
C GLY A 853 -12.55 23.82 -30.20
N ILE A 854 -12.89 25.11 -29.99
CA ILE A 854 -12.96 25.68 -28.63
C ILE A 854 -14.15 25.12 -27.85
N PHE A 855 -15.31 24.96 -28.48
CA PHE A 855 -16.50 24.41 -27.83
C PHE A 855 -16.29 22.94 -27.43
N GLU A 856 -15.67 22.13 -28.29
CA GLU A 856 -15.32 20.73 -28.01
C GLU A 856 -14.34 20.61 -26.82
N ASN A 857 -13.29 21.44 -26.80
CA ASN A 857 -12.37 21.49 -25.66
C ASN A 857 -13.07 21.93 -24.36
N PHE A 858 -14.02 22.86 -24.44
CA PHE A 858 -14.85 23.26 -23.30
C PHE A 858 -15.73 22.09 -22.82
N GLN A 859 -16.40 21.36 -23.72
CA GLN A 859 -17.15 20.15 -23.38
C GLN A 859 -16.28 19.12 -22.67
N LYS A 860 -15.07 18.82 -23.20
CA LYS A 860 -14.10 17.91 -22.56
C LYS A 860 -13.76 18.36 -21.13
N VAL A 861 -13.41 19.64 -20.94
CA VAL A 861 -13.06 20.18 -19.61
C VAL A 861 -14.25 20.13 -18.65
N MET A 862 -15.48 20.42 -19.10
CA MET A 862 -16.67 20.31 -18.25
C MET A 862 -16.97 18.86 -17.83
N ILE A 863 -16.89 17.90 -18.77
CA ILE A 863 -17.05 16.46 -18.51
C ILE A 863 -16.03 15.99 -17.48
N PHE A 864 -14.74 16.27 -17.68
CA PHE A 864 -13.69 15.89 -16.71
C PHE A 864 -13.92 16.51 -15.34
N THR A 865 -14.26 17.80 -15.28
CA THR A 865 -14.44 18.51 -14.01
C THR A 865 -15.64 17.98 -13.21
N ALA A 866 -16.74 17.62 -13.89
CA ALA A 866 -17.90 17.00 -13.24
C ALA A 866 -17.57 15.59 -12.74
N ILE A 867 -16.99 14.74 -13.59
CA ILE A 867 -16.55 13.38 -13.21
C ILE A 867 -15.59 13.43 -12.02
N ASP A 868 -14.53 14.25 -12.08
CA ASP A 868 -13.53 14.35 -11.01
C ASP A 868 -14.12 14.83 -9.68
N HIS A 869 -15.08 15.75 -9.72
CA HIS A 869 -15.73 16.27 -8.51
C HIS A 869 -16.61 15.21 -7.85
N LYS A 870 -17.51 14.60 -8.64
CA LYS A 870 -18.48 13.61 -8.16
C LYS A 870 -17.83 12.29 -7.77
N TRP A 871 -16.87 11.81 -8.56
CA TRP A 871 -16.08 10.61 -8.21
C TRP A 871 -15.32 10.80 -6.90
N ARG A 872 -14.71 11.97 -6.66
CA ARG A 872 -14.01 12.27 -5.41
C ARG A 872 -14.94 12.30 -4.19
N GLN A 873 -16.17 12.83 -4.36
CA GLN A 873 -17.20 12.76 -3.31
C GLN A 873 -17.61 11.31 -3.05
N HIS A 874 -17.86 10.53 -4.10
CA HIS A 874 -18.21 9.11 -3.99
C HIS A 874 -17.11 8.27 -3.31
N LEU A 875 -15.83 8.47 -3.66
CA LEU A 875 -14.70 7.81 -2.98
C LEU A 875 -14.68 8.07 -1.47
N TYR A 876 -15.04 9.29 -1.04
CA TYR A 876 -15.13 9.64 0.38
C TYR A 876 -16.32 8.97 1.05
N SER A 877 -17.51 9.02 0.44
CA SER A 877 -18.72 8.38 0.97
C SER A 877 -18.59 6.85 1.02
N MET A 878 -17.91 6.22 0.05
CA MET A 878 -17.65 4.78 0.03
C MET A 878 -16.66 4.33 1.11
N ASP A 879 -15.74 5.20 1.56
CA ASP A 879 -14.87 4.93 2.69
C ASP A 879 -15.63 5.04 4.03
N GLN A 880 -16.48 6.07 4.18
CA GLN A 880 -17.40 6.17 5.33
C GLN A 880 -18.32 4.95 5.42
N LEU A 881 -18.93 4.55 4.30
CA LEU A 881 -19.78 3.35 4.22
C LEU A 881 -19.00 2.10 4.67
N ARG A 882 -17.77 1.92 4.19
CA ARG A 882 -16.90 0.78 4.56
C ARG A 882 -16.60 0.74 6.07
N GLY A 883 -16.42 1.91 6.70
CA GLY A 883 -16.27 2.02 8.15
C GLY A 883 -17.55 1.67 8.92
N GLY A 884 -18.71 2.18 8.48
CA GLY A 884 -20.00 1.98 9.16
C GLY A 884 -20.63 0.60 8.96
N ILE A 885 -20.41 -0.06 7.82
CA ILE A 885 -21.13 -1.29 7.43
C ILE A 885 -20.86 -2.47 8.38
N GLN A 886 -19.73 -2.46 9.10
CA GLN A 886 -19.38 -3.50 10.08
C GLN A 886 -20.42 -3.59 11.21
N LEU A 887 -21.09 -2.48 11.55
CA LEU A 887 -22.17 -2.45 12.54
C LEU A 887 -23.45 -3.19 12.07
N ARG A 888 -23.64 -3.41 10.76
CA ARG A 888 -24.77 -4.20 10.24
C ARG A 888 -24.64 -5.69 10.53
N ALA A 889 -23.43 -6.20 10.82
CA ALA A 889 -23.19 -7.60 11.17
C ALA A 889 -23.97 -8.05 12.43
N TYR A 890 -24.24 -7.13 13.36
CA TYR A 890 -25.07 -7.38 14.54
C TYR A 890 -26.53 -7.78 14.19
N GLY A 891 -27.02 -7.37 13.02
CA GLY A 891 -28.34 -7.74 12.50
C GLY A 891 -28.41 -9.06 11.73
N GLN A 892 -27.38 -9.92 11.84
CA GLN A 892 -27.26 -11.19 11.09
C GLN A 892 -27.22 -11.06 9.56
N LYS A 893 -27.07 -9.85 9.03
CA LYS A 893 -26.86 -9.57 7.60
C LYS A 893 -25.37 -9.66 7.26
N ASN A 894 -25.05 -10.09 6.03
CA ASN A 894 -23.67 -10.11 5.53
C ASN A 894 -23.23 -8.68 5.14
N PRO A 895 -22.24 -8.06 5.80
CA PRO A 895 -21.83 -6.68 5.53
C PRO A 895 -21.39 -6.44 4.08
N LEU A 896 -20.76 -7.43 3.44
CA LEU A 896 -20.31 -7.28 2.05
C LEU A 896 -21.47 -7.20 1.05
N ILE A 897 -22.60 -7.86 1.34
CA ILE A 897 -23.79 -7.82 0.47
C ILE A 897 -24.50 -6.48 0.62
N GLU A 898 -24.64 -5.99 1.84
CA GLU A 898 -25.22 -4.67 2.10
C GLU A 898 -24.30 -3.56 1.53
N TYR A 899 -22.97 -3.65 1.68
CA TYR A 899 -21.99 -2.75 1.05
C TYR A 899 -22.13 -2.71 -0.48
N LYS A 900 -22.25 -3.88 -1.12
CA LYS A 900 -22.47 -3.97 -2.57
C LYS A 900 -23.77 -3.29 -3.00
N LYS A 901 -24.86 -3.47 -2.23
CA LYS A 901 -26.16 -2.88 -2.55
C LYS A 901 -26.17 -1.36 -2.35
N GLU A 902 -25.73 -0.89 -1.19
CA GLU A 902 -25.71 0.52 -0.81
C GLU A 902 -24.71 1.30 -1.68
N GLY A 903 -23.50 0.75 -1.87
CA GLY A 903 -22.49 1.33 -2.74
C GLY A 903 -22.83 1.33 -4.23
N PHE A 904 -23.66 0.39 -4.71
CA PHE A 904 -24.21 0.45 -6.08
C PHE A 904 -25.27 1.55 -6.21
N SER A 905 -26.17 1.68 -5.23
CA SER A 905 -27.18 2.75 -5.20
C SER A 905 -26.52 4.14 -5.20
N MET A 906 -25.50 4.34 -4.34
CA MET A 906 -24.71 5.58 -4.30
C MET A 906 -23.97 5.86 -5.61
N PHE A 907 -23.53 4.81 -6.32
CA PHE A 907 -22.87 4.96 -7.62
C PHE A 907 -23.85 5.34 -8.73
N GLN A 908 -25.06 4.78 -8.75
CA GLN A 908 -26.12 5.19 -9.68
C GLN A 908 -26.51 6.66 -9.45
N GLU A 909 -26.73 7.05 -8.20
CA GLU A 909 -27.00 8.44 -7.80
C GLU A 909 -25.86 9.36 -8.24
N MET A 910 -24.59 8.99 -7.98
CA MET A 910 -23.41 9.73 -8.42
C MET A 910 -23.33 9.85 -9.95
N MET A 911 -23.68 8.81 -10.72
CA MET A 911 -23.67 8.87 -12.19
C MET A 911 -24.75 9.80 -12.73
N PHE A 912 -25.98 9.71 -12.20
CA PHE A 912 -27.08 10.64 -12.51
C PHE A 912 -26.68 12.10 -12.22
N ASP A 913 -26.13 12.35 -11.03
CA ASP A 913 -25.63 13.67 -10.62
C ASP A 913 -24.48 14.16 -11.52
N THR A 914 -23.59 13.27 -11.94
CA THR A 914 -22.47 13.59 -12.85
C THR A 914 -22.99 13.99 -14.23
N ASN A 915 -24.00 13.27 -14.74
CA ASN A 915 -24.67 13.59 -15.99
C ASN A 915 -25.37 14.96 -15.89
N LYS A 916 -26.19 15.16 -14.85
CA LYS A 916 -26.88 16.42 -14.55
C LYS A 916 -25.92 17.61 -14.45
N GLU A 917 -24.84 17.49 -13.68
CA GLU A 917 -23.85 18.55 -13.50
C GLU A 917 -23.09 18.85 -14.81
N THR A 918 -22.75 17.83 -15.59
CA THR A 918 -22.12 17.98 -16.91
C THR A 918 -23.00 18.77 -17.87
N ILE A 919 -24.27 18.38 -18.01
CA ILE A 919 -25.25 19.03 -18.88
C ILE A 919 -25.48 20.46 -18.39
N LYS A 920 -25.75 20.65 -17.10
CA LYS A 920 -25.98 21.97 -16.50
C LYS A 920 -24.83 22.93 -16.73
N LYS A 921 -23.58 22.49 -16.54
CA LYS A 921 -22.39 23.30 -16.86
C LYS A 921 -22.34 23.68 -18.34
N ILE A 922 -22.52 22.72 -19.25
CA ILE A 922 -22.41 23.00 -20.70
C ILE A 922 -23.55 23.91 -21.20
N PHE A 923 -24.79 23.71 -20.72
CA PHE A 923 -25.95 24.51 -21.12
C PHE A 923 -26.01 25.88 -20.44
N ARG A 924 -25.69 26.00 -19.14
CA ARG A 924 -25.81 27.27 -18.39
C ARG A 924 -24.59 28.19 -18.49
N THR A 925 -23.38 27.69 -18.77
CA THR A 925 -22.20 28.56 -18.91
C THR A 925 -22.23 29.34 -20.22
N ASN A 926 -22.08 30.66 -20.11
CA ASN A 926 -21.88 31.56 -21.25
C ASN A 926 -20.38 31.81 -21.46
N LEU A 927 -19.88 31.49 -22.65
CA LEU A 927 -18.50 31.74 -23.04
C LEU A 927 -18.41 33.10 -23.75
N VAL A 928 -17.70 34.05 -23.13
CA VAL A 928 -17.54 35.41 -23.66
C VAL A 928 -16.23 35.49 -24.45
N LYS A 929 -16.28 36.02 -25.68
CA LYS A 929 -15.09 36.38 -26.44
C LYS A 929 -14.36 37.54 -25.76
N THR A 930 -13.18 37.29 -25.21
CA THR A 930 -12.21 38.33 -24.81
C THR A 930 -11.19 38.50 -25.94
N GLU A 931 -11.07 39.72 -26.48
CA GLU A 931 -10.20 40.00 -27.65
C GLU A 931 -8.70 39.96 -27.33
N ASP A 932 -8.30 40.03 -26.06
CA ASP A 932 -6.91 39.87 -25.62
C ASP A 932 -6.81 38.83 -24.50
N SER A 933 -6.38 37.61 -24.86
CA SER A 933 -5.47 36.83 -24.01
C SER A 933 -4.83 35.69 -24.80
N SER A 934 -3.50 35.63 -24.77
CA SER A 934 -2.79 34.40 -25.03
C SER A 934 -3.16 33.41 -23.93
N ILE A 935 -4.01 32.43 -24.24
CA ILE A 935 -4.32 31.33 -23.32
C ILE A 935 -3.03 30.53 -23.12
N SER A 936 -2.30 30.87 -22.05
CA SER A 936 -1.14 30.12 -21.61
C SER A 936 -1.59 28.71 -21.25
N SER A 937 -1.18 27.74 -22.04
CA SER A 937 -1.59 26.33 -21.97
C SER A 937 -1.04 25.58 -20.74
N SER A 938 -0.62 26.33 -19.71
CA SER A 938 -0.15 25.88 -18.42
C SER A 938 -1.29 25.61 -17.44
N SER A 939 -2.21 24.73 -17.82
CA SER A 939 -2.96 23.91 -16.85
C SER A 939 -1.98 22.91 -16.24
N SER A 940 -1.05 23.40 -15.42
CA SER A 940 -0.16 22.52 -14.66
C SER A 940 -1.02 21.70 -13.72
N ILE A 941 -0.76 20.39 -13.68
CA ILE A 941 -1.17 19.49 -12.60
C ILE A 941 -1.11 20.26 -11.27
N PRO A 942 -2.16 20.24 -10.42
CA PRO A 942 -2.09 20.90 -9.13
C PRO A 942 -0.85 20.39 -8.38
N LYS A 943 0.13 21.27 -8.15
CA LYS A 943 1.48 20.95 -7.62
C LYS A 943 1.49 20.37 -6.18
N ASN A 944 0.33 19.99 -5.68
CA ASN A 944 0.03 19.55 -4.32
C ASN A 944 -0.43 18.09 -4.25
N LEU A 945 -0.52 17.36 -5.37
CA LEU A 945 -0.71 15.91 -5.34
C LEU A 945 0.49 15.24 -4.67
N LYS A 946 0.22 14.37 -3.69
CA LYS A 946 1.24 13.58 -2.98
C LYS A 946 0.89 12.11 -3.10
N SER A 947 1.86 11.30 -3.55
CA SER A 947 1.80 9.85 -3.48
C SER A 947 2.00 9.41 -2.02
N THR A 948 1.01 8.74 -1.42
CA THR A 948 1.08 8.27 -0.03
C THR A 948 0.67 6.80 0.07
N LYS A 949 1.57 5.96 0.61
CA LYS A 949 1.21 4.61 1.04
C LYS A 949 0.74 4.69 2.49
N GLU A 950 -0.56 4.75 2.72
CA GLU A 950 -1.12 4.74 4.08
C GLU A 950 -1.06 3.33 4.67
N ASN A 951 -0.31 3.20 5.76
CA ASN A 951 -0.52 2.11 6.70
C ASN A 951 -1.08 2.77 7.96
N SER A 952 -2.40 2.83 8.05
CA SER A 952 -3.07 3.18 9.31
C SER A 952 -2.86 2.02 10.30
N PRO A 953 -2.55 2.28 11.57
CA PRO A 953 -2.88 1.32 12.62
C PRO A 953 -4.39 1.10 12.58
N GLU A 954 -4.85 -0.16 12.52
CA GLU A 954 -6.27 -0.51 12.62
C GLU A 954 -6.80 -0.19 14.03
N LEU A 955 -7.11 1.08 14.29
CA LEU A 955 -7.79 1.52 15.49
C LEU A 955 -9.30 1.25 15.38
N GLY A 956 -9.63 -0.04 15.49
CA GLY A 956 -10.82 -0.55 16.17
C GLY A 956 -12.20 -0.11 15.70
N PHE A 957 -12.77 -0.82 14.70
CA PHE A 957 -14.22 -1.07 14.65
C PHE A 957 -14.59 -2.54 14.34
N VAL A 958 -13.63 -3.48 14.46
CA VAL A 958 -13.92 -4.91 14.37
C VAL A 958 -14.45 -5.42 15.72
N SER A 959 -15.76 -5.55 15.84
CA SER A 959 -16.39 -6.25 16.96
C SER A 959 -15.90 -7.70 17.04
N PRO A 960 -15.64 -8.26 18.24
CA PRO A 960 -15.22 -9.65 18.35
C PRO A 960 -16.32 -10.60 17.87
N PRO A 961 -16.01 -11.66 17.09
CA PRO A 961 -16.91 -12.78 17.00
C PRO A 961 -17.03 -13.39 18.40
N THR A 962 -18.27 -13.55 18.88
CA THR A 962 -18.58 -14.02 20.24
C THR A 962 -18.00 -15.41 20.49
N GLN A 963 -16.84 -15.48 21.14
CA GLN A 963 -16.30 -16.72 21.69
C GLN A 963 -16.87 -16.94 23.08
N THR A 964 -17.35 -18.15 23.31
CA THR A 964 -17.65 -18.64 24.65
C THR A 964 -16.37 -18.66 25.50
N ASN A 965 -16.44 -17.97 26.65
CA ASN A 965 -15.45 -17.95 27.75
C ASN A 965 -14.87 -19.36 28.07
N GLN A 966 -13.64 -19.57 28.55
CA GLN A 966 -12.80 -18.80 29.51
C GLN A 966 -11.37 -19.47 29.57
N PRO A 967 -10.38 -19.06 30.39
CA PRO A 967 -9.64 -17.78 30.46
C PRO A 967 -8.07 -17.91 30.38
N GLN A 968 -7.37 -16.79 30.15
CA GLN A 968 -5.93 -16.57 30.46
C GLN A 968 -5.76 -16.07 31.93
N PRO A 969 -4.56 -15.88 32.54
CA PRO A 969 -3.62 -14.76 32.25
C PRO A 969 -2.11 -15.13 32.49
N ASN A 970 -1.07 -14.26 32.47
CA ASN A 970 -0.99 -12.78 32.54
C ASN A 970 0.31 -12.14 31.96
N SER A 971 0.29 -10.80 31.93
CA SER A 971 1.31 -9.73 31.82
C SER A 971 2.18 -9.51 33.10
N PHE A 972 3.06 -8.50 33.35
CA PHE A 972 3.42 -7.12 32.85
C PHE A 972 4.89 -6.78 33.21
N GLY A 973 5.46 -5.62 32.79
CA GLY A 973 6.40 -4.88 33.68
C GLY A 973 7.46 -3.91 33.10
N GLN A 974 7.28 -2.61 33.41
CA GLN A 974 8.30 -1.55 33.71
C GLN A 974 9.28 -1.11 32.59
N GLY A 975 9.63 0.17 32.36
CA GLY A 975 9.78 1.31 33.27
C GLY A 975 11.15 2.00 32.98
N PRO A 976 11.32 3.35 33.10
CA PRO A 976 12.32 4.06 32.29
C PRO A 976 13.56 4.59 33.05
N SER A 977 14.65 4.90 32.32
CA SER A 977 15.78 5.71 32.83
C SER A 977 16.46 6.57 31.74
N GLN A 978 17.22 7.60 32.15
CA GLN A 978 17.45 8.81 31.36
C GLN A 978 18.81 8.92 30.63
N SER A 979 18.82 9.69 29.53
CA SER A 979 19.67 10.90 29.33
C SER A 979 20.64 10.98 28.11
N ARG A 980 20.67 12.21 27.56
CA ARG A 980 21.71 12.92 26.75
C ARG A 980 21.82 12.66 25.23
N GLN A 981 21.62 13.76 24.48
CA GLN A 981 21.81 13.90 23.04
C GLN A 981 23.29 14.13 22.63
N PRO A 982 23.67 13.81 21.38
CA PRO A 982 24.77 14.45 20.67
C PRO A 982 24.29 15.42 19.56
N VAL A 983 25.03 16.52 19.38
CA VAL A 983 24.71 17.66 18.50
C VAL A 983 25.03 17.40 17.02
N VAL A 984 24.16 17.88 16.11
CA VAL A 984 24.38 17.84 14.65
C VAL A 984 25.44 18.86 14.24
N ASN A 985 26.42 18.44 13.42
CA ASN A 985 27.51 19.29 12.92
C ASN A 985 27.37 19.50 11.41
N SER A 986 27.44 20.75 10.95
CA SER A 986 27.54 21.09 9.52
C SER A 986 28.91 20.68 8.95
N GLN A 987 28.99 20.49 7.62
CA GLN A 987 30.23 20.10 6.95
C GLN A 987 31.36 21.10 7.24
N LYS A 988 32.49 20.61 7.75
CA LYS A 988 33.68 21.40 8.06
C LYS A 988 34.68 21.35 6.90
N ILE A 989 35.01 22.52 6.36
CA ILE A 989 36.14 22.71 5.42
C ILE A 989 37.44 22.26 6.10
N GLY A 990 38.26 21.50 5.39
CA GLY A 990 39.49 20.90 5.91
C GLY A 990 40.57 21.95 6.22
N ARG A 991 41.23 21.84 7.37
CA ARG A 991 42.22 22.84 7.87
C ARG A 991 43.35 23.20 6.87
N ASN A 992 43.69 22.29 5.96
CA ASN A 992 44.72 22.48 4.93
C ASN A 992 44.15 22.64 3.49
N GLU A 993 42.84 22.53 3.33
CA GLU A 993 42.13 22.68 2.05
C GLU A 993 42.33 24.10 1.51
N LYS A 994 42.63 24.25 0.22
CA LYS A 994 42.84 25.58 -0.37
C LYS A 994 41.47 26.18 -0.71
N VAL A 995 41.20 27.36 -0.16
CA VAL A 995 40.00 28.14 -0.44
C VAL A 995 40.35 29.45 -1.11
N THR A 996 39.39 30.02 -1.82
CA THR A 996 39.50 31.34 -2.45
C THR A 996 38.80 32.37 -1.56
N ILE A 997 39.52 33.42 -1.16
CA ILE A 997 38.96 34.56 -0.41
C ILE A 997 39.07 35.85 -1.21
N VAL A 998 38.13 36.76 -1.01
CA VAL A 998 38.02 38.03 -1.76
C VAL A 998 37.85 39.20 -0.79
N LYS A 999 38.45 40.36 -1.13
CA LYS A 999 38.18 41.63 -0.46
C LYS A 999 38.43 42.80 -1.43
N GLY A 1000 37.39 43.60 -1.71
CA GLY A 1000 37.54 44.86 -2.44
C GLY A 1000 38.13 44.77 -3.87
N GLY A 1001 38.01 43.62 -4.53
CA GLY A 1001 38.59 43.35 -5.86
C GLY A 1001 39.77 42.37 -5.83
N ASP A 1002 40.54 42.35 -4.74
CA ASP A 1002 41.65 41.40 -4.58
C ASP A 1002 41.14 39.99 -4.29
N THR A 1003 41.76 38.98 -4.92
CA THR A 1003 41.45 37.55 -4.74
C THR A 1003 42.71 36.78 -4.32
N LYS A 1004 42.62 35.94 -3.28
CA LYS A 1004 43.74 35.11 -2.79
C LYS A 1004 43.30 33.65 -2.60
N ILE A 1005 44.14 32.70 -3.05
CA ILE A 1005 43.92 31.25 -2.88
C ILE A 1005 44.90 30.72 -1.82
N ILE A 1006 44.39 30.35 -0.64
CA ILE A 1006 45.20 29.96 0.52
C ILE A 1006 44.56 28.82 1.32
N LYS A 1007 45.34 28.14 2.15
CA LYS A 1007 44.83 27.07 3.03
C LYS A 1007 43.82 27.63 4.04
N TRP A 1008 42.73 26.90 4.31
CA TRP A 1008 41.62 27.31 5.18
C TRP A 1008 42.10 27.88 6.52
N LYS A 1009 43.10 27.25 7.18
CA LYS A 1009 43.67 27.78 8.44
C LYS A 1009 44.23 29.20 8.38
N LYS A 1010 44.68 29.67 7.21
CA LYS A 1010 45.12 31.07 6.98
C LYS A 1010 43.99 31.96 6.47
N ALA A 1011 43.00 31.38 5.78
CA ALA A 1011 41.80 32.08 5.37
C ALA A 1011 40.94 32.46 6.58
N GLN A 1012 40.83 31.59 7.59
CA GLN A 1012 40.07 31.86 8.82
C GLN A 1012 40.56 33.12 9.54
N ASP A 1013 41.88 33.29 9.72
CA ASP A 1013 42.46 34.50 10.32
C ASP A 1013 42.14 35.77 9.50
N LEU A 1014 42.30 35.72 8.16
CA LEU A 1014 42.02 36.87 7.30
C LEU A 1014 40.51 37.19 7.18
N ILE A 1015 39.64 36.18 7.22
CA ILE A 1015 38.18 36.36 7.23
C ILE A 1015 37.75 37.02 8.55
N SER A 1016 38.29 36.56 9.68
CA SER A 1016 37.89 37.02 11.01
C SER A 1016 38.49 38.37 11.44
N SER A 1017 39.73 38.69 11.02
CA SER A 1017 40.44 39.91 11.46
C SER A 1017 40.49 41.01 10.40
N GLU A 1018 40.53 40.66 9.11
CA GLU A 1018 40.71 41.60 8.01
C GLU A 1018 39.45 41.77 7.13
N GLY A 1019 38.33 41.11 7.42
CA GLY A 1019 37.08 41.28 6.66
C GLY A 1019 37.13 40.76 5.22
N TRP A 1020 37.96 39.74 4.96
CA TRP A 1020 37.88 38.96 3.72
C TRP A 1020 36.65 38.05 3.75
N THR A 1021 36.08 37.72 2.60
CA THR A 1021 34.95 36.77 2.51
C THR A 1021 35.33 35.54 1.70
N LEU A 1022 34.74 34.39 2.07
CA LEU A 1022 34.93 33.14 1.34
C LEU A 1022 34.15 33.18 0.02
N LYS A 1023 34.84 33.01 -1.10
CA LYS A 1023 34.18 32.78 -2.39
C LYS A 1023 33.67 31.35 -2.40
N LYS A 1024 32.34 31.19 -2.36
CA LYS A 1024 31.67 29.91 -2.58
C LYS A 1024 31.86 29.43 -4.01
#